data_AF-A0A177DZ30-F1
#
_entry.id   AF-A0A177DZ30-F1
#
_cell.length_a   1.000
_cell.length_b   1.000
_cell.length_c   1.000
_cell.angle_alpha   90.00
_cell.angle_beta   90.00
_cell.angle_gamma   90.00
#
_symmetry.space_group_name_H-M   'P 1'
#
loop_
_entity.id
_entity.type
_entity.pdbx_description
1 polymer ?
#
loop_
_entity_poly.entity_id
_entity_poly.type
_entity_poly.pdbx_seq_one_letter_code
_entity_poly.pdbx_strand_id
1 'polypeptide(L)'
;MAQMGLASMGTRLNRTPAEMEKGDNVLFEEANGSDRSTDGEFTWTPEEEKKVRRKLDRVIVPLTTFLYLLCFLDRVNVGNARIQGMAEDLNLVGVRFNWVTSIFYIVYMFVEVPSNILLKKLGPKYYLPLLVCGFGLVSLCSAFVHNFGGLLVARAFLGVFEGGVMPGLAFFITCFYKRNELLFRIGIYVSAASMAGAFGGLLATVLARIPPWGASGMIIHTWRNIFFFEGLFTVLVGLGAPFLMPRSPQECWFLNERERMIATQRLVLKSGADENEKTEVHHVKRAVMNITNYFCAFGFFFINITVQGISLFMPTILRDLGWTATKSQLYSVPPYVCACLIAIAVAFVSDKTNRRGIYLAIFTLPAIAGFSIMRWATDPNVRYGGIFLITIGAFPGGPGFLAWAANNAAGPAVRSVSTAYVVTLGTAGGILATWTYTSQDAPRYPTGHTINLAGQICVCLLATFGIFYCKWENKQRDLGKRDHRLVGKTAAQIKDLGYRHPESASPWAIENPPAAPSIPFSSFLVLTMTTTVVLGAQWGDEGKGKLADILAHESQICCRAQGGNNAGHTIVANGVTYDFHILPSGLVNPGCINVIGSGCVVHVPSFFKELEALEKHGLNTEGRIFISDRAHVVFDVHQKVDGLEEVELGGGMIGTTKKGIGPTYSTKMTRSGLRMCDLFDEQIFETKLRRLASGFQKRYGDLLKYDVDAEIAQYKTLREKLAPYVVDQIPLLASAKEKNAKILVEGANALMLDIDYGTYPFVTSSNTGIGGVITGLNLGWRSLKEVIGVVKAYTTRVGSGPFPTEQLNELGEKLQSVGHEVGVTTGRKRRCGWLDLVVVKHSHACNDYTAINLTKLDVLDDFDELKVATSYSYNGEVLEGFPANIEILGQVEVQYDTLPGWKKPTTGVTSYYDLPVQARNYIEYIEKFVGVKVKWIGVGPARDHMISRS
;
A
#
# COMPACT_ATOMS: atom_id res chain seq x y z
N MET A 1 -60.63 12.19 -49.73
CA MET A 1 -60.16 12.59 -48.38
C MET A 1 -58.67 12.86 -48.46
N ALA A 2 -58.26 13.96 -47.82
CA ALA A 2 -56.94 14.60 -47.65
C ALA A 2 -55.72 13.66 -47.48
N GLN A 3 -54.44 14.03 -47.69
CA GLN A 3 -53.69 15.23 -48.10
C GLN A 3 -52.22 14.77 -48.36
N MET A 4 -51.54 15.17 -49.46
CA MET A 4 -50.42 16.14 -49.56
C MET A 4 -49.17 15.85 -48.70
N GLY A 5 -47.91 16.01 -49.11
CA GLY A 5 -47.28 16.65 -50.29
C GLY A 5 -45.77 16.91 -50.00
N LEU A 6 -44.97 17.10 -51.05
CA LEU A 6 -43.49 17.18 -51.14
C LEU A 6 -42.82 18.52 -50.73
N ALA A 7 -41.46 18.46 -50.65
CA ALA A 7 -40.40 19.52 -50.67
C ALA A 7 -39.91 20.05 -49.29
N SER A 8 -38.61 20.24 -49.00
CA SER A 8 -37.52 20.87 -49.79
C SER A 8 -36.07 20.46 -49.40
N MET A 9 -35.12 20.76 -50.30
CA MET A 9 -33.65 20.66 -50.21
C MET A 9 -32.98 21.90 -49.54
N GLY A 10 -31.73 21.72 -49.06
CA GLY A 10 -30.67 22.76 -48.98
C GLY A 10 -30.23 23.11 -47.55
N THR A 11 -28.99 22.87 -47.11
CA THR A 11 -27.79 23.62 -47.54
C THR A 11 -26.49 22.89 -47.15
N ARG A 12 -25.58 22.73 -48.13
CA ARG A 12 -24.13 22.57 -47.91
C ARG A 12 -23.55 23.96 -47.70
N LEU A 13 -22.71 24.15 -46.68
CA LEU A 13 -21.82 25.30 -46.60
C LEU A 13 -20.46 24.94 -47.22
N ASN A 14 -20.19 25.57 -48.36
CA ASN A 14 -18.86 25.66 -48.97
C ASN A 14 -17.95 26.51 -48.07
N ARG A 15 -16.72 26.05 -47.82
CA ARG A 15 -15.59 26.93 -47.51
C ARG A 15 -14.67 26.99 -48.73
N THR A 16 -14.19 28.17 -49.06
CA THR A 16 -13.44 28.47 -50.29
C THR A 16 -11.95 28.12 -50.14
N PRO A 17 -11.21 27.87 -51.25
CA PRO A 17 -9.77 27.57 -51.21
C PRO A 17 -8.90 28.69 -50.64
N ALA A 18 -9.42 29.91 -50.51
CA ALA A 18 -8.74 31.05 -49.88
C ALA A 18 -8.77 31.02 -48.34
N GLU A 19 -9.55 30.14 -47.72
CA GLU A 19 -9.56 29.93 -46.26
C GLU A 19 -8.59 28.81 -45.81
N MET A 20 -7.91 28.15 -46.76
CA MET A 20 -6.90 27.12 -46.49
C MET A 20 -5.46 27.67 -46.44
N GLU A 21 -5.25 28.95 -46.76
CA GLU A 21 -3.93 29.59 -46.76
C GLU A 21 -3.94 30.85 -45.88
N LYS A 22 -3.96 30.64 -44.56
CA LYS A 22 -3.31 31.54 -43.59
C LYS A 22 -3.20 30.81 -42.27
N GLY A 23 -2.00 30.28 -42.04
CA GLY A 23 -1.63 29.69 -40.78
C GLY A 23 -1.51 30.71 -39.66
N ASP A 24 -1.18 30.11 -38.51
CA ASP A 24 -0.64 30.70 -37.30
C ASP A 24 -1.62 31.24 -36.25
N ASN A 25 -1.38 30.68 -35.06
CA ASN A 25 -1.85 31.08 -33.73
C ASN A 25 -3.19 30.52 -33.27
N VAL A 26 -3.20 29.23 -32.92
CA VAL A 26 -4.12 28.73 -31.88
C VAL A 26 -3.65 29.32 -30.54
N LEU A 27 -4.13 30.52 -30.24
CA LEU A 27 -4.23 31.02 -28.88
C LEU A 27 -5.23 30.13 -28.14
N PHE A 28 -4.83 29.69 -26.95
CA PHE A 28 -5.72 29.05 -25.99
C PHE A 28 -6.81 30.07 -25.61
N GLU A 29 -7.99 29.95 -26.22
CA GLU A 29 -9.17 30.65 -25.73
C GLU A 29 -9.76 29.93 -24.52
N GLU A 30 -10.02 30.74 -23.51
CA GLU A 30 -10.67 30.43 -22.25
C GLU A 30 -12.06 29.85 -22.50
N ALA A 31 -12.27 28.58 -22.15
CA ALA A 31 -13.62 28.07 -21.94
C ALA A 31 -14.09 28.50 -20.54
N ASN A 32 -14.44 29.78 -20.39
CA ASN A 32 -15.21 30.26 -19.25
C ASN A 32 -16.70 30.18 -19.56
N GLY A 33 -17.40 29.38 -18.76
CA GLY A 33 -18.76 29.63 -18.29
C GLY A 33 -19.86 29.97 -19.30
N SER A 34 -20.46 28.95 -19.93
CA SER A 34 -21.91 28.89 -20.18
C SER A 34 -22.29 27.54 -20.80
N ASP A 35 -22.46 26.52 -19.95
CA ASP A 35 -23.46 25.47 -20.13
C ASP A 35 -23.37 24.52 -18.93
N ARG A 36 -24.00 24.94 -17.83
CA ARG A 36 -24.44 24.03 -16.77
C ARG A 36 -25.94 23.84 -16.97
N SER A 37 -26.30 23.05 -17.97
CA SER A 37 -27.63 22.46 -18.10
C SER A 37 -27.49 20.96 -17.84
N THR A 38 -28.03 20.57 -16.69
CA THR A 38 -28.53 19.23 -16.33
C THR A 38 -28.27 18.09 -17.33
N ASP A 39 -27.21 17.31 -17.10
CA ASP A 39 -27.09 15.91 -17.50
C ASP A 39 -26.29 15.18 -16.41
N GLY A 40 -26.68 13.95 -16.09
CA GLY A 40 -26.29 13.22 -14.87
C GLY A 40 -24.79 13.24 -14.56
N GLU A 41 -24.46 13.40 -13.26
CA GLU A 41 -23.08 13.42 -12.76
C GLU A 41 -22.32 12.16 -13.24
N PHE A 42 -21.41 12.33 -14.19
CA PHE A 42 -20.62 11.22 -14.73
C PHE A 42 -19.71 10.68 -13.64
N THR A 43 -20.06 9.51 -13.10
CA THR A 43 -19.34 8.82 -12.03
C THR A 43 -18.73 7.51 -12.53
N TRP A 44 -17.63 7.10 -11.91
CA TRP A 44 -16.94 5.85 -12.22
C TRP A 44 -16.45 5.17 -10.95
N THR A 45 -16.33 3.85 -11.01
CA THR A 45 -15.83 3.04 -9.91
C THR A 45 -14.29 3.06 -9.84
N PRO A 46 -13.67 2.84 -8.66
CA PRO A 46 -12.22 2.68 -8.55
C PRO A 46 -11.66 1.52 -9.40
N GLU A 47 -12.49 0.52 -9.69
CA GLU A 47 -12.14 -0.64 -10.51
C GLU A 47 -12.08 -0.28 -12.00
N GLU A 48 -13.06 0.48 -12.49
CA GLU A 48 -13.03 1.05 -13.85
C GLU A 48 -11.82 1.97 -14.02
N GLU A 49 -11.54 2.83 -13.03
CA GLU A 49 -10.34 3.67 -13.07
C GLU A 49 -9.04 2.84 -13.12
N LYS A 50 -8.97 1.78 -12.32
CA LYS A 50 -7.83 0.85 -12.31
C LYS A 50 -7.71 0.12 -13.65
N LYS A 51 -8.82 -0.23 -14.30
CA LYS A 51 -8.86 -0.85 -15.63
C LYS A 51 -8.36 0.11 -16.70
N VAL A 52 -8.84 1.36 -16.70
CA VAL A 52 -8.38 2.45 -17.57
C VAL A 52 -6.88 2.66 -17.39
N ARG A 53 -6.42 2.81 -16.13
CA ARG A 53 -5.00 2.97 -15.81
C ARG A 53 -4.16 1.81 -16.33
N ARG A 54 -4.60 0.55 -16.16
CA ARG A 54 -3.88 -0.63 -16.68
C ARG A 54 -3.82 -0.63 -18.21
N LYS A 55 -4.86 -0.14 -18.90
CA LYS A 55 -4.83 0.02 -20.36
C LYS A 55 -3.83 1.09 -20.79
N LEU A 56 -3.84 2.25 -20.12
CA LEU A 56 -2.82 3.29 -20.32
C LEU A 56 -1.41 2.73 -20.08
N ASP A 57 -1.21 1.98 -18.98
CA ASP A 57 0.08 1.37 -18.62
C ASP A 57 0.60 0.44 -19.71
N ARG A 58 -0.27 -0.35 -20.34
CA ARG A 58 0.09 -1.32 -21.38
C ARG A 58 0.52 -0.68 -22.70
N VAL A 59 0.11 0.56 -22.98
CA VAL A 59 0.40 1.23 -24.25
C VAL A 59 1.43 2.33 -24.07
N ILE A 60 1.19 3.26 -23.14
CA ILE A 60 1.98 4.47 -23.00
C ILE A 60 3.36 4.15 -22.41
N VAL A 61 3.45 3.34 -21.36
CA VAL A 61 4.72 3.08 -20.68
C VAL A 61 5.69 2.30 -21.58
N PRO A 62 5.29 1.19 -22.25
CA PRO A 62 6.17 0.52 -23.21
C PRO A 62 6.57 1.42 -24.38
N LEU A 63 5.65 2.23 -24.92
CA LEU A 63 5.95 3.12 -26.04
C LEU A 63 7.00 4.17 -25.67
N THR A 64 6.84 4.87 -24.54
CA THR A 64 7.80 5.88 -24.10
C THR A 64 9.14 5.26 -23.70
N THR A 65 9.12 4.10 -23.04
CA THR A 65 10.33 3.34 -22.68
C THR A 65 11.09 2.91 -23.93
N PHE A 66 10.39 2.44 -24.96
CA PHE A 66 10.99 1.99 -26.22
C PHE A 66 11.59 3.15 -27.03
N LEU A 67 10.87 4.27 -27.17
CA LEU A 67 11.39 5.45 -27.86
C LEU A 67 12.67 5.98 -27.20
N TYR A 68 12.73 5.99 -25.87
CA TYR A 68 13.93 6.43 -25.16
C TYR A 68 15.06 5.41 -25.15
N LEU A 69 14.74 4.11 -25.14
CA LEU A 69 15.75 3.06 -25.33
C LEU A 69 16.49 3.26 -26.66
N LEU A 70 15.79 3.59 -27.73
CA LEU A 70 16.39 3.84 -29.04
C LEU A 70 17.34 5.03 -29.04
N CYS A 71 16.96 6.13 -28.37
CA CYS A 71 17.86 7.27 -28.24
C CYS A 71 19.04 6.98 -27.31
N PHE A 72 18.87 6.17 -26.28
CA PHE A 72 19.94 5.89 -25.32
C PHE A 72 20.98 4.88 -25.84
N LEU A 73 20.62 4.02 -26.80
CA LEU A 73 21.49 2.99 -27.39
C LEU A 73 22.80 3.55 -27.93
N ASP A 74 22.77 4.72 -28.57
CA ASP A 74 23.95 5.43 -29.11
C ASP A 74 25.05 5.63 -28.05
N ARG A 75 24.68 5.95 -26.80
CA ARG A 75 25.64 6.19 -25.71
C ARG A 75 26.44 4.94 -25.36
N VAL A 76 25.83 3.77 -25.50
CA VAL A 76 26.47 2.47 -25.28
C VAL A 76 27.25 2.06 -26.53
N ASN A 77 26.66 2.34 -27.69
CA ASN A 77 27.19 1.94 -28.99
C ASN A 77 28.45 2.71 -29.38
N VAL A 78 28.61 3.97 -29.02
CA VAL A 78 29.88 4.70 -29.20
C VAL A 78 31.02 4.07 -28.40
N GLY A 79 30.74 3.51 -27.21
CA GLY A 79 31.70 2.74 -26.42
C GLY A 79 32.06 1.40 -27.06
N ASN A 80 31.08 0.68 -27.59
CA ASN A 80 31.28 -0.57 -28.33
C ASN A 80 32.04 -0.36 -29.64
N ALA A 81 31.71 0.70 -30.37
CA ALA A 81 32.33 1.08 -31.63
C ALA A 81 33.81 1.41 -31.45
N ARG A 82 34.16 2.09 -30.35
CA ARG A 82 35.56 2.41 -29.99
C ARG A 82 36.45 1.17 -30.00
N ILE A 83 35.97 0.06 -29.43
CA ILE A 83 36.71 -1.20 -29.36
C ILE A 83 36.57 -2.08 -30.62
N GLN A 84 35.81 -1.64 -31.62
CA GLN A 84 35.60 -2.32 -32.92
C GLN A 84 36.24 -1.57 -34.10
N GLY A 85 37.27 -0.75 -33.84
CA GLY A 85 38.05 -0.09 -34.90
C GLY A 85 37.72 1.38 -35.14
N MET A 86 36.67 1.95 -34.52
CA MET A 86 36.34 3.38 -34.68
C MET A 86 37.50 4.30 -34.26
N ALA A 87 38.23 3.92 -33.21
CA ALA A 87 39.35 4.73 -32.73
C ALA A 87 40.50 4.81 -33.74
N GLU A 88 40.72 3.72 -34.49
CA GLU A 88 41.75 3.61 -35.52
C GLU A 88 41.29 4.33 -36.80
N ASP A 89 40.09 4.01 -37.29
CA ASP A 89 39.51 4.56 -38.53
C ASP A 89 39.40 6.09 -38.52
N LEU A 90 39.09 6.69 -37.36
CA LEU A 90 38.84 8.13 -37.22
C LEU A 90 39.99 8.87 -36.53
N ASN A 91 41.10 8.18 -36.25
CA ASN A 91 42.29 8.73 -35.61
C ASN A 91 41.95 9.43 -34.26
N LEU A 92 41.25 8.71 -33.38
CA LEU A 92 40.80 9.19 -32.06
C LEU A 92 41.89 9.00 -30.99
N VAL A 93 43.06 9.57 -31.22
CA VAL A 93 44.22 9.49 -30.32
C VAL A 93 44.10 10.49 -29.15
N GLY A 94 44.62 10.10 -27.99
CA GLY A 94 44.66 10.93 -26.79
C GLY A 94 43.25 11.25 -26.27
N VAL A 95 42.96 12.55 -26.12
CA VAL A 95 41.68 13.05 -25.56
C VAL A 95 40.58 13.27 -26.60
N ARG A 96 40.81 12.92 -27.87
CA ARG A 96 39.84 13.15 -28.96
C ARG A 96 38.51 12.43 -28.72
N PHE A 97 38.55 11.19 -28.22
CA PHE A 97 37.32 10.45 -27.87
C PHE A 97 36.54 11.13 -26.72
N ASN A 98 37.24 11.69 -25.74
CA ASN A 98 36.63 12.45 -24.63
C ASN A 98 35.94 13.72 -25.16
N TRP A 99 36.52 14.43 -26.13
CA TRP A 99 35.86 15.57 -26.80
C TRP A 99 34.63 15.17 -27.60
N VAL A 100 34.71 14.10 -28.40
CA VAL A 100 33.59 13.52 -29.18
C VAL A 100 32.41 13.18 -28.27
N THR A 101 32.68 12.61 -27.11
CA THR A 101 31.62 12.25 -26.15
C THR A 101 31.13 13.46 -25.35
N SER A 102 31.99 14.45 -25.07
CA SER A 102 31.65 15.66 -24.29
C SER A 102 30.74 16.62 -25.05
N ILE A 103 31.00 16.86 -26.35
CA ILE A 103 30.24 17.84 -27.13
C ILE A 103 28.75 17.51 -27.17
N PHE A 104 28.42 16.21 -27.20
CA PHE A 104 27.05 15.71 -27.11
C PHE A 104 26.35 16.24 -25.84
N TYR A 105 26.97 16.09 -24.65
CA TYR A 105 26.37 16.54 -23.39
C TYR A 105 26.35 18.08 -23.26
N ILE A 106 27.36 18.76 -23.80
CA ILE A 106 27.40 20.23 -23.83
C ILE A 106 26.20 20.75 -24.61
N VAL A 107 25.99 20.27 -25.83
CA VAL A 107 24.86 20.70 -26.67
C VAL A 107 23.53 20.28 -26.07
N TYR A 108 23.42 19.04 -25.57
CA TYR A 108 22.24 18.54 -24.88
C TYR A 108 21.80 19.51 -23.77
N MET A 109 22.73 19.93 -22.90
CA MET A 109 22.43 20.80 -21.75
C MET A 109 21.84 22.16 -22.17
N PHE A 110 22.31 22.75 -23.28
CA PHE A 110 21.79 24.03 -23.77
C PHE A 110 20.47 23.88 -24.55
N VAL A 111 20.22 22.73 -25.18
CA VAL A 111 19.02 22.50 -26.01
C VAL A 111 17.83 21.98 -25.19
N GLU A 112 18.09 21.35 -24.04
CA GLU A 112 17.06 20.77 -23.17
C GLU A 112 15.90 21.75 -22.88
N VAL A 113 16.22 22.96 -22.42
CA VAL A 113 15.19 23.96 -22.06
C VAL A 113 14.46 24.52 -23.29
N PRO A 114 15.13 25.04 -24.34
CA PRO A 114 14.47 25.50 -25.56
C PRO A 114 13.59 24.44 -26.23
N SER A 115 14.04 23.19 -26.27
CA SER A 115 13.31 22.10 -26.91
C SER A 115 11.98 21.81 -26.19
N ASN A 116 11.95 21.83 -24.86
CA ASN A 116 10.69 21.65 -24.11
C ASN A 116 9.71 22.81 -24.26
N ILE A 117 10.20 24.02 -24.49
CA ILE A 117 9.33 25.16 -24.82
C ILE A 117 8.65 24.91 -26.17
N LEU A 118 9.40 24.38 -27.15
CA LEU A 118 8.87 24.04 -28.46
C LEU A 118 7.90 22.86 -28.42
N LEU A 119 8.18 21.84 -27.59
CA LEU A 119 7.28 20.71 -27.33
C LEU A 119 5.88 21.17 -26.89
N LYS A 120 5.80 22.18 -26.02
CA LYS A 120 4.50 22.73 -25.57
C LYS A 120 3.72 23.40 -26.70
N LYS A 121 4.40 23.98 -27.68
CA LYS A 121 3.77 24.63 -28.84
C LYS A 121 3.34 23.65 -29.92
N LEU A 122 4.21 22.69 -30.26
CA LEU A 122 4.00 21.75 -31.38
C LEU A 122 3.24 20.48 -30.97
N GLY A 123 3.15 20.21 -29.66
CA GLY A 123 2.48 19.04 -29.12
C GLY A 123 3.36 17.77 -29.10
N PRO A 124 3.24 16.91 -28.07
CA PRO A 124 4.09 15.72 -27.94
C PRO A 124 3.97 14.69 -29.08
N LYS A 125 2.78 14.55 -29.67
CA LYS A 125 2.49 13.54 -30.72
C LYS A 125 3.37 13.68 -31.96
N TYR A 126 3.77 14.89 -32.33
CA TYR A 126 4.56 15.14 -33.54
C TYR A 126 5.99 15.53 -33.21
N TYR A 127 6.19 16.34 -32.16
CA TYR A 127 7.51 16.84 -31.84
C TYR A 127 8.44 15.75 -31.28
N LEU A 128 7.96 14.86 -30.39
CA LEU A 128 8.80 13.77 -29.87
C LEU A 128 9.22 12.78 -30.98
N PRO A 129 8.31 12.30 -31.85
CA PRO A 129 8.71 11.51 -33.00
C PRO A 129 9.66 12.22 -33.96
N LEU A 130 9.50 13.53 -34.20
CA LEU A 130 10.43 14.31 -35.01
C LEU A 130 11.83 14.31 -34.41
N LEU A 131 11.95 14.49 -33.10
CA LEU A 131 13.24 14.43 -32.40
C LEU A 131 13.87 13.02 -32.51
N VAL A 132 13.08 11.96 -32.32
CA VAL A 132 13.57 10.58 -32.47
C VAL A 132 13.98 10.28 -33.92
N CYS A 133 13.23 10.76 -34.92
CA CYS A 133 13.61 10.65 -36.33
C CYS A 133 14.92 11.38 -36.63
N GLY A 134 15.04 12.63 -36.18
CA GLY A 134 16.24 13.44 -36.37
C GLY A 134 17.45 12.79 -35.70
N PHE A 135 17.26 12.26 -34.49
CA PHE A 135 18.27 11.48 -33.79
C PHE A 135 18.72 10.25 -34.60
N GLY A 136 17.76 9.43 -35.07
CA GLY A 136 18.05 8.24 -35.88
C GLY A 136 18.77 8.58 -37.18
N LEU A 137 18.38 9.68 -37.84
CA LEU A 137 19.01 10.14 -39.08
C LEU A 137 20.47 10.55 -38.84
N VAL A 138 20.75 11.31 -37.77
CA VAL A 138 22.13 11.71 -37.45
C VAL A 138 22.97 10.51 -37.01
N SER A 139 22.38 9.57 -36.26
CA SER A 139 23.04 8.30 -35.92
C SER A 139 23.40 7.53 -37.18
N LEU A 140 22.46 7.39 -38.14
CA LEU A 140 22.73 6.79 -39.45
C LEU A 140 23.87 7.51 -40.18
N CYS A 141 23.88 8.85 -40.20
CA CYS A 141 24.96 9.65 -40.78
C CYS A 141 26.33 9.40 -40.11
N SER A 142 26.35 9.03 -38.83
CA SER A 142 27.59 8.72 -38.09
C SER A 142 28.31 7.50 -38.68
N ALA A 143 27.58 6.56 -39.29
CA ALA A 143 28.16 5.44 -40.03
C ALA A 143 28.99 5.88 -41.24
N PHE A 144 28.80 7.11 -41.73
CA PHE A 144 29.46 7.67 -42.92
C PHE A 144 30.59 8.66 -42.61
N VAL A 145 30.93 8.85 -41.34
CA VAL A 145 31.97 9.80 -40.94
C VAL A 145 33.37 9.23 -41.18
N HIS A 146 34.31 10.08 -41.66
CA HIS A 146 35.69 9.67 -41.98
C HIS A 146 36.77 10.29 -41.10
N ASN A 147 36.43 11.28 -40.28
CA ASN A 147 37.41 11.99 -39.46
C ASN A 147 36.83 12.44 -38.12
N PHE A 148 37.71 12.84 -37.21
CA PHE A 148 37.34 13.37 -35.89
C PHE A 148 36.34 14.54 -35.95
N GLY A 149 36.52 15.48 -36.88
CA GLY A 149 35.65 16.66 -37.00
C GLY A 149 34.22 16.30 -37.38
N GLY A 150 34.04 15.41 -38.36
CA GLY A 150 32.72 14.90 -38.75
C GLY A 150 32.01 14.18 -37.61
N LEU A 151 32.76 13.42 -36.79
CA LEU A 151 32.18 12.72 -35.64
C LEU A 151 31.77 13.73 -34.56
N LEU A 152 32.59 14.76 -34.32
CA LEU A 152 32.28 15.82 -33.37
C LEU A 152 30.98 16.56 -33.76
N VAL A 153 30.81 16.87 -35.04
CA VAL A 153 29.59 17.50 -35.56
C VAL A 153 28.39 16.57 -35.42
N ALA A 154 28.51 15.30 -35.81
CA ALA A 154 27.42 14.32 -35.67
C ALA A 154 26.97 14.19 -34.19
N ARG A 155 27.93 14.12 -33.25
CA ARG A 155 27.63 14.05 -31.81
C ARG A 155 26.99 15.33 -31.27
N ALA A 156 27.38 16.50 -31.78
CA ALA A 156 26.71 17.77 -31.44
C ALA A 156 25.23 17.74 -31.87
N PHE A 157 24.93 17.33 -33.10
CA PHE A 157 23.57 17.21 -33.61
C PHE A 157 22.74 16.15 -32.88
N LEU A 158 23.33 15.01 -32.50
CA LEU A 158 22.67 14.04 -31.63
C LEU A 158 22.26 14.68 -30.29
N GLY A 159 23.10 15.55 -29.72
CA GLY A 159 22.79 16.33 -28.52
C GLY A 159 21.59 17.26 -28.71
N VAL A 160 21.44 17.87 -29.90
CA VAL A 160 20.27 18.71 -30.23
C VAL A 160 18.98 17.88 -30.19
N PHE A 161 18.96 16.72 -30.85
CA PHE A 161 17.75 15.92 -30.96
C PHE A 161 17.41 15.20 -29.65
N GLU A 162 18.39 14.60 -28.97
CA GLU A 162 18.13 13.85 -27.75
C GLU A 162 17.79 14.74 -26.54
N GLY A 163 18.34 15.97 -26.49
CA GLY A 163 18.11 16.93 -25.40
C GLY A 163 16.63 17.19 -25.11
N GLY A 164 15.78 17.14 -26.13
CA GLY A 164 14.34 17.31 -25.99
C GLY A 164 13.54 16.05 -25.66
N VAL A 165 14.09 14.86 -25.93
CA VAL A 165 13.34 13.59 -25.88
C VAL A 165 13.04 13.18 -24.45
N MET A 166 14.05 13.19 -23.56
CA MET A 166 13.87 12.73 -22.17
C MET A 166 12.85 13.57 -21.37
N PRO A 167 13.06 14.90 -21.23
CA PRO A 167 12.11 15.74 -20.53
C PRO A 167 10.75 15.80 -21.24
N GLY A 168 10.74 15.69 -22.58
CA GLY A 168 9.49 15.69 -23.33
C GLY A 168 8.66 14.42 -23.17
N LEU A 169 9.29 13.24 -23.07
CA LEU A 169 8.61 11.99 -22.73
C LEU A 169 8.10 12.00 -21.29
N ALA A 170 8.85 12.59 -20.35
CA ALA A 170 8.38 12.81 -18.99
C ALA A 170 7.12 13.70 -18.98
N PHE A 171 7.13 14.81 -19.72
CA PHE A 171 5.95 15.66 -19.91
C PHE A 171 4.79 14.89 -20.54
N PHE A 172 5.02 14.12 -21.61
CA PHE A 172 3.98 13.35 -22.27
C PHE A 172 3.25 12.38 -21.31
N ILE A 173 3.99 11.68 -20.44
CA ILE A 173 3.39 10.79 -19.43
C ILE A 173 2.51 11.60 -18.44
N THR A 174 2.89 12.84 -18.10
CA THR A 174 2.07 13.70 -17.23
C THR A 174 0.68 14.01 -17.79
N CYS A 175 0.50 13.96 -19.11
CA CYS A 175 -0.80 14.19 -19.75
C CYS A 175 -1.82 13.05 -19.52
N PHE A 176 -1.40 11.87 -19.06
CA PHE A 176 -2.28 10.68 -18.96
C PHE A 176 -2.39 10.10 -17.54
N TYR A 177 -1.47 10.43 -16.64
CA TYR A 177 -1.39 9.83 -15.31
C TYR A 177 -1.50 10.84 -14.20
N LYS A 178 -2.14 10.41 -13.10
CA LYS A 178 -2.26 11.22 -11.89
C LYS A 178 -0.89 11.40 -11.23
N ARG A 179 -0.75 12.47 -10.43
CA ARG A 179 0.50 12.81 -9.72
C ARG A 179 1.11 11.66 -8.91
N ASN A 180 0.28 10.86 -8.23
CA ASN A 180 0.71 9.70 -7.44
C ASN A 180 0.96 8.43 -8.29
N GLU A 181 0.64 8.46 -9.58
CA GLU A 181 0.89 7.38 -10.54
C GLU A 181 2.19 7.61 -11.34
N LEU A 182 2.64 8.85 -11.50
CA LEU A 182 3.74 9.20 -12.42
C LEU A 182 5.09 8.58 -12.08
N LEU A 183 5.46 8.57 -10.80
CA LEU A 183 6.84 8.33 -10.37
C LEU A 183 7.32 6.92 -10.68
N PHE A 184 6.51 5.90 -10.40
CA PHE A 184 6.79 4.52 -10.76
C PHE A 184 6.97 4.33 -12.27
N ARG A 185 6.16 5.02 -13.07
CA ARG A 185 6.18 4.92 -14.55
C ARG A 185 7.40 5.62 -15.14
N ILE A 186 7.77 6.78 -14.58
CA ILE A 186 9.04 7.44 -14.90
C ILE A 186 10.21 6.52 -14.51
N GLY A 187 10.14 5.80 -13.39
CA GLY A 187 11.13 4.81 -12.99
C GLY A 187 11.30 3.67 -14.02
N ILE A 188 10.21 3.09 -14.51
CA ILE A 188 10.23 2.08 -15.59
C ILE A 188 10.86 2.67 -16.85
N TYR A 189 10.41 3.84 -17.26
CA TYR A 189 10.89 4.53 -18.45
C TYR A 189 12.40 4.84 -18.39
N VAL A 190 12.91 5.36 -17.27
CA VAL A 190 14.33 5.67 -17.11
C VAL A 190 15.20 4.40 -17.04
N SER A 191 14.64 3.26 -16.63
CA SER A 191 15.34 1.96 -16.69
C SER A 191 15.70 1.51 -18.12
N ALA A 192 15.13 2.17 -19.16
CA ALA A 192 15.58 2.02 -20.53
C ALA A 192 17.08 2.28 -20.71
N ALA A 193 17.70 3.13 -19.89
CA ALA A 193 19.14 3.37 -19.93
C ALA A 193 19.97 2.10 -19.65
N SER A 194 19.62 1.35 -18.61
CA SER A 194 20.24 0.05 -18.32
C SER A 194 19.89 -1.00 -19.38
N MET A 195 18.66 -0.97 -19.90
CA MET A 195 18.23 -1.90 -20.94
C MET A 195 18.99 -1.67 -22.25
N ALA A 196 19.21 -0.42 -22.66
CA ALA A 196 20.04 -0.04 -23.80
C ALA A 196 21.48 -0.55 -23.65
N GLY A 197 22.04 -0.55 -22.43
CA GLY A 197 23.33 -1.18 -22.11
C GLY A 197 23.38 -2.66 -22.47
N ALA A 198 22.37 -3.43 -22.06
CA ALA A 198 22.26 -4.86 -22.35
C ALA A 198 22.06 -5.14 -23.85
N PHE A 199 21.18 -4.39 -24.51
CA PHE A 199 20.94 -4.55 -25.96
C PHE A 199 22.13 -4.12 -26.80
N GLY A 200 22.81 -3.02 -26.44
CA GLY A 200 23.94 -2.48 -27.20
C GLY A 200 25.10 -3.45 -27.32
N GLY A 201 25.46 -4.15 -26.23
CA GLY A 201 26.52 -5.17 -26.25
C GLY A 201 26.19 -6.38 -27.16
N LEU A 202 24.95 -6.87 -27.09
CA LEU A 202 24.47 -7.95 -27.95
C LEU A 202 24.43 -7.53 -29.43
N LEU A 203 23.85 -6.36 -29.71
CA LEU A 203 23.68 -5.82 -31.05
C LEU A 203 25.05 -5.58 -31.70
N ALA A 204 25.98 -4.93 -30.98
CA ALA A 204 27.34 -4.69 -31.46
C ALA A 204 28.08 -5.99 -31.82
N THR A 205 27.89 -7.05 -31.02
CA THR A 205 28.50 -8.36 -31.28
C THR A 205 27.98 -9.00 -32.57
N VAL A 206 26.67 -8.91 -32.82
CA VAL A 206 26.03 -9.48 -34.02
C VAL A 206 26.41 -8.66 -35.26
N LEU A 207 26.29 -7.34 -35.20
CA LEU A 207 26.53 -6.45 -36.33
C LEU A 207 28.01 -6.39 -36.75
N ALA A 208 28.94 -6.67 -35.84
CA ALA A 208 30.36 -6.77 -36.19
C ALA A 208 30.71 -8.00 -37.04
N ARG A 209 29.83 -9.01 -37.12
CA ARG A 209 30.05 -10.21 -37.94
C ARG A 209 29.59 -10.04 -39.39
N ILE A 210 28.90 -8.95 -39.70
CA ILE A 210 28.41 -8.68 -41.05
C ILE A 210 29.64 -8.37 -41.94
N PRO A 211 29.85 -9.10 -43.06
CA PRO A 211 30.95 -8.84 -43.99
C PRO A 211 30.90 -7.40 -44.55
N PRO A 212 32.03 -6.80 -44.97
CA PRO A 212 32.04 -5.47 -45.58
C PRO A 212 31.08 -5.38 -46.78
N TRP A 213 30.29 -4.31 -46.83
CA TRP A 213 29.28 -4.08 -47.86
C TRP A 213 29.10 -2.58 -48.14
N GLY A 214 28.53 -2.22 -49.29
CA GLY A 214 28.32 -0.82 -49.68
C GLY A 214 28.91 -0.48 -51.05
N ALA A 215 28.82 0.79 -51.44
CA ALA A 215 29.38 1.29 -52.69
C ALA A 215 30.91 1.39 -52.62
N SER A 216 31.60 1.31 -53.75
CA SER A 216 33.08 1.37 -53.82
C SER A 216 33.68 2.63 -53.19
N GLY A 217 32.94 3.75 -53.20
CA GLY A 217 33.34 5.00 -52.55
C GLY A 217 33.09 5.05 -51.03
N MET A 218 32.29 4.12 -50.48
CA MET A 218 32.04 4.06 -49.04
C MET A 218 31.64 2.64 -48.58
N ILE A 219 32.64 1.93 -48.06
CA ILE A 219 32.47 0.57 -47.53
C ILE A 219 32.05 0.66 -46.05
N ILE A 220 30.92 0.04 -45.74
CA ILE A 220 30.40 -0.10 -44.38
C ILE A 220 30.86 -1.45 -43.83
N HIS A 221 31.53 -1.40 -42.69
CA HIS A 221 32.00 -2.58 -41.96
C HIS A 221 32.09 -2.31 -40.45
N THR A 222 32.24 -3.37 -39.66
CA THR A 222 32.56 -3.33 -38.23
C THR A 222 31.64 -2.39 -37.43
N TRP A 223 32.17 -1.31 -36.87
CA TRP A 223 31.45 -0.36 -36.03
C TRP A 223 30.43 0.48 -36.82
N ARG A 224 30.64 0.70 -38.12
CA ARG A 224 29.73 1.49 -38.97
C ARG A 224 28.38 0.80 -39.12
N ASN A 225 28.35 -0.53 -39.07
CA ASN A 225 27.10 -1.31 -39.09
C ASN A 225 26.21 -0.96 -37.90
N ILE A 226 26.79 -0.70 -36.72
CA ILE A 226 26.03 -0.39 -35.51
C ILE A 226 25.16 0.83 -35.75
N PHE A 227 25.79 1.95 -36.11
CA PHE A 227 25.11 3.22 -36.34
C PHE A 227 24.18 3.20 -37.57
N PHE A 228 24.54 2.46 -38.62
CA PHE A 228 23.70 2.35 -39.81
C PHE A 228 22.35 1.67 -39.48
N PHE A 229 22.39 0.47 -38.90
CA PHE A 229 21.17 -0.30 -38.63
C PHE A 229 20.37 0.28 -37.47
N GLU A 230 21.04 0.73 -36.41
CA GLU A 230 20.39 1.40 -35.28
C GLU A 230 19.71 2.69 -35.73
N GLY A 231 20.43 3.53 -36.49
CA GLY A 231 19.90 4.79 -37.00
C GLY A 231 18.71 4.57 -37.94
N LEU A 232 18.82 3.63 -38.88
CA LEU A 232 17.72 3.27 -39.79
C LEU A 232 16.49 2.79 -39.02
N PHE A 233 16.68 1.86 -38.08
CA PHE A 233 15.58 1.34 -37.26
C PHE A 233 14.93 2.44 -36.43
N THR A 234 15.74 3.34 -35.86
CA THR A 234 15.25 4.49 -35.07
C THR A 234 14.46 5.47 -35.93
N VAL A 235 14.87 5.73 -37.17
CA VAL A 235 14.10 6.54 -38.13
C VAL A 235 12.75 5.88 -38.44
N LEU A 236 12.74 4.58 -38.74
CA LEU A 236 11.50 3.86 -39.05
C LEU A 236 10.51 3.89 -37.86
N VAL A 237 11.00 3.64 -36.65
CA VAL A 237 10.19 3.71 -35.43
C VAL A 237 9.73 5.15 -35.17
N GLY A 238 10.61 6.13 -35.35
CA GLY A 238 10.27 7.55 -35.22
C GLY A 238 9.17 7.96 -36.19
N LEU A 239 9.21 7.54 -37.45
CA LEU A 239 8.17 7.84 -38.45
C LEU A 239 6.85 7.12 -38.13
N GLY A 240 6.91 5.95 -37.50
CA GLY A 240 5.73 5.18 -37.06
C GLY A 240 5.11 5.68 -35.75
N ALA A 241 5.88 6.33 -34.88
CA ALA A 241 5.44 6.74 -33.54
C ALA A 241 4.21 7.68 -33.51
N PRO A 242 4.01 8.64 -34.45
CA PRO A 242 2.82 9.48 -34.47
C PRO A 242 1.50 8.71 -34.63
N PHE A 243 1.53 7.51 -35.23
CA PHE A 243 0.34 6.67 -35.37
C PHE A 243 -0.02 5.97 -34.05
N LEU A 244 0.97 5.71 -33.20
CA LEU A 244 0.79 5.05 -31.90
C LEU A 244 0.56 6.04 -30.76
N MET A 245 1.15 7.25 -30.83
CA MET A 245 1.06 8.26 -29.78
C MET A 245 -0.29 9.00 -29.79
N PRO A 246 -1.12 8.86 -28.74
CA PRO A 246 -2.31 9.70 -28.57
C PRO A 246 -1.94 11.16 -28.25
N ARG A 247 -2.77 12.14 -28.63
CA ARG A 247 -2.54 13.56 -28.27
C ARG A 247 -2.93 13.86 -26.83
N SER A 248 -4.05 13.33 -26.39
CA SER A 248 -4.64 13.57 -25.08
C SER A 248 -5.46 12.35 -24.62
N PRO A 249 -5.88 12.29 -23.34
CA PRO A 249 -6.78 11.25 -22.85
C PRO A 249 -8.11 11.15 -23.61
N GLN A 250 -8.62 12.27 -24.17
CA GLN A 250 -9.83 12.27 -25.00
C GLN A 250 -9.61 11.57 -26.35
N GLU A 251 -8.40 11.67 -26.92
CA GLU A 251 -8.06 11.16 -28.24
C GLU A 251 -7.36 9.78 -28.21
N CYS A 252 -7.46 9.05 -27.10
CA CYS A 252 -6.88 7.71 -26.98
C CYS A 252 -7.60 6.70 -27.88
N TRP A 253 -6.95 6.30 -28.98
CA TRP A 253 -7.50 5.36 -29.96
C TRP A 253 -7.81 3.96 -29.39
N PHE A 254 -7.11 3.52 -28.33
CA PHE A 254 -7.31 2.21 -27.69
C PHE A 254 -8.29 2.22 -26.49
N LEU A 255 -8.85 3.39 -26.14
CA LEU A 255 -9.87 3.52 -25.11
C LEU A 255 -11.24 3.70 -25.76
N ASN A 256 -12.28 3.07 -25.19
CA ASN A 256 -13.66 3.34 -25.59
C ASN A 256 -14.15 4.68 -25.03
N GLU A 257 -15.33 5.13 -25.47
CA GLU A 257 -15.88 6.45 -25.12
C GLU A 257 -16.02 6.66 -23.60
N ARG A 258 -16.54 5.66 -22.87
CA ARG A 258 -16.63 5.71 -21.40
C ARG A 258 -15.25 5.77 -20.75
N GLU A 259 -14.29 4.97 -21.21
CA GLU A 259 -12.93 4.95 -20.70
C GLU A 259 -12.17 6.25 -20.98
N ARG A 260 -12.43 6.92 -22.11
CA ARG A 260 -11.91 8.26 -22.42
C ARG A 260 -12.46 9.30 -21.47
N MET A 261 -13.77 9.30 -21.21
CA MET A 261 -14.38 10.20 -20.22
C MET A 261 -13.78 9.99 -18.83
N ILE A 262 -13.59 8.74 -18.39
CA ILE A 262 -12.91 8.43 -17.12
C ILE A 262 -11.46 8.93 -17.15
N ALA A 263 -10.70 8.68 -18.23
CA ALA A 263 -9.31 9.09 -18.35
C ALA A 263 -9.12 10.61 -18.31
N THR A 264 -10.06 11.37 -18.86
CA THR A 264 -10.07 12.84 -18.84
C THR A 264 -10.55 13.37 -17.50
N GLN A 265 -11.74 12.98 -17.05
CA GLN A 265 -12.33 13.56 -15.83
C GLN A 265 -11.55 13.20 -14.57
N ARG A 266 -10.85 12.05 -14.54
CA ARG A 266 -9.99 11.67 -13.41
C ARG A 266 -8.79 12.60 -13.23
N LEU A 267 -8.35 13.28 -14.29
CA LEU A 267 -7.27 14.28 -14.21
C LEU A 267 -7.84 15.62 -13.74
N VAL A 268 -9.02 16.02 -14.25
CA VAL A 268 -9.71 17.27 -13.89
C VAL A 268 -10.15 17.32 -12.42
N LEU A 269 -10.79 16.25 -11.90
CA LEU A 269 -11.39 16.21 -10.55
C LEU A 269 -10.38 16.30 -9.38
N LYS A 270 -9.08 16.11 -9.62
CA LYS A 270 -8.03 16.20 -8.58
C LYS A 270 -7.05 17.37 -8.78
N SER A 271 -7.20 18.13 -9.87
CA SER A 271 -6.36 19.28 -10.17
C SER A 271 -6.97 20.59 -9.66
N GLY A 272 -7.43 20.63 -8.40
CA GLY A 272 -7.94 21.84 -7.72
C GLY A 272 -6.94 23.02 -7.58
N ALA A 273 -5.83 23.00 -8.32
CA ALA A 273 -4.97 24.13 -8.62
C ALA A 273 -4.94 24.27 -10.15
N ASP A 274 -5.25 25.46 -10.64
CA ASP A 274 -5.34 25.82 -12.06
C ASP A 274 -4.18 25.18 -12.87
N GLU A 275 -4.47 24.18 -13.71
CA GLU A 275 -3.43 23.54 -14.54
C GLU A 275 -2.83 24.52 -15.57
N ASN A 276 -3.51 25.65 -15.78
CA ASN A 276 -3.08 26.79 -16.59
C ASN A 276 -2.31 27.85 -15.80
N GLU A 277 -1.89 27.58 -14.56
CA GLU A 277 -1.01 28.48 -13.79
C GLU A 277 0.27 28.76 -14.59
N LYS A 278 0.33 29.95 -15.20
CA LYS A 278 1.46 30.37 -16.03
C LYS A 278 2.71 30.40 -15.15
N THR A 279 3.81 29.85 -15.65
CA THR A 279 5.08 29.85 -14.92
C THR A 279 5.65 31.28 -14.87
N GLU A 280 5.35 31.99 -13.78
CA GLU A 280 5.92 33.31 -13.50
C GLU A 280 7.32 33.25 -12.90
N VAL A 281 8.04 34.39 -12.95
CA VAL A 281 9.42 34.53 -12.43
C VAL A 281 9.51 34.19 -10.94
N HIS A 282 8.46 34.46 -10.17
CA HIS A 282 8.44 34.15 -8.74
C HIS A 282 8.41 32.63 -8.47
N HIS A 283 7.77 31.83 -9.33
CA HIS A 283 7.80 30.36 -9.28
C HIS A 283 9.21 29.82 -9.55
N VAL A 284 9.92 30.43 -10.50
CA VAL A 284 11.31 30.08 -10.81
C VAL A 284 12.22 30.37 -9.63
N LYS A 285 12.12 31.58 -9.06
CA LYS A 285 12.87 31.96 -7.86
C LYS A 285 12.59 31.02 -6.69
N ARG A 286 11.33 30.59 -6.51
CA ARG A 286 10.93 29.67 -5.44
C ARG A 286 11.53 28.27 -5.64
N ALA A 287 11.48 27.73 -6.85
CA ALA A 287 12.08 26.43 -7.20
C ALA A 287 13.61 26.45 -7.01
N VAL A 288 14.29 27.47 -7.51
CA VAL A 288 15.76 27.59 -7.39
C VAL A 288 16.18 27.77 -5.93
N MET A 289 15.44 28.54 -5.13
CA MET A 289 15.74 28.75 -3.71
C MET A 289 15.34 27.57 -2.79
N ASN A 290 14.82 26.47 -3.34
CA ASN A 290 14.50 25.29 -2.56
C ASN A 290 15.76 24.45 -2.33
N ILE A 291 16.24 24.41 -1.08
CA ILE A 291 17.42 23.62 -0.70
C ILE A 291 17.29 22.12 -1.05
N THR A 292 16.06 21.59 -1.10
CA THR A 292 15.82 20.20 -1.53
C THR A 292 16.24 19.97 -2.98
N ASN A 293 16.04 20.96 -3.83
CA ASN A 293 16.42 20.86 -5.23
C ASN A 293 17.93 20.87 -5.40
N TYR A 294 18.69 21.57 -4.54
CA TYR A 294 20.15 21.57 -4.61
C TYR A 294 20.73 20.20 -4.31
N PHE A 295 20.41 19.59 -3.15
CA PHE A 295 21.00 18.28 -2.84
C PHE A 295 20.47 17.17 -3.76
N CYS A 296 19.24 17.29 -4.30
CA CYS A 296 18.77 16.37 -5.34
C CYS A 296 19.48 16.57 -6.68
N ALA A 297 19.75 17.83 -7.09
CA ALA A 297 20.49 18.15 -8.31
C ALA A 297 21.94 17.65 -8.23
N PHE A 298 22.64 17.92 -7.12
CA PHE A 298 24.00 17.42 -6.92
C PHE A 298 24.04 15.89 -6.75
N GLY A 299 23.06 15.30 -6.07
CA GLY A 299 22.91 13.84 -6.00
C GLY A 299 22.74 13.21 -7.38
N PHE A 300 21.88 13.79 -8.22
CA PHE A 300 21.70 13.37 -9.61
C PHE A 300 22.98 13.57 -10.41
N PHE A 301 23.67 14.71 -10.28
CA PHE A 301 24.95 15.00 -10.93
C PHE A 301 25.98 13.89 -10.67
N PHE A 302 26.22 13.54 -9.39
CA PHE A 302 27.20 12.52 -9.04
C PHE A 302 26.80 11.10 -9.51
N ILE A 303 25.51 10.75 -9.42
CA ILE A 303 25.03 9.49 -10.02
C ILE A 303 25.25 9.49 -11.53
N ASN A 304 25.01 10.61 -12.21
CA ASN A 304 25.10 10.70 -13.65
C ASN A 304 26.56 10.58 -14.14
N ILE A 305 27.55 11.04 -13.36
CA ILE A 305 28.97 10.77 -13.64
C ILE A 305 29.19 9.26 -13.82
N THR A 306 28.66 8.47 -12.89
CA THR A 306 28.78 7.01 -12.91
C THR A 306 27.96 6.37 -14.01
N VAL A 307 26.67 6.70 -14.13
CA VAL A 307 25.78 6.08 -15.12
C VAL A 307 26.28 6.35 -16.54
N GLN A 308 26.66 7.59 -16.87
CA GLN A 308 27.22 7.90 -18.20
C GLN A 308 28.62 7.34 -18.37
N GLY A 309 29.48 7.40 -17.35
CA GLY A 309 30.85 6.90 -17.43
C GLY A 309 30.88 5.40 -17.69
N ILE A 310 30.07 4.63 -16.96
CA ILE A 310 29.93 3.20 -17.17
C ILE A 310 29.29 2.91 -18.53
N SER A 311 28.27 3.65 -18.96
CA SER A 311 27.63 3.48 -20.29
C SER A 311 28.60 3.70 -21.45
N LEU A 312 29.48 4.69 -21.36
CA LEU A 312 30.44 5.02 -22.41
C LEU A 312 31.67 4.11 -22.42
N PHE A 313 32.17 3.74 -21.23
CA PHE A 313 33.50 3.13 -21.10
C PHE A 313 33.49 1.68 -20.64
N MET A 314 32.35 1.08 -20.22
CA MET A 314 32.32 -0.32 -19.78
C MET A 314 32.97 -1.29 -20.80
N PRO A 315 32.68 -1.23 -22.12
CA PRO A 315 33.33 -2.12 -23.08
C PRO A 315 34.86 -1.94 -23.13
N THR A 316 35.34 -0.70 -22.96
CA THR A 316 36.78 -0.38 -22.92
C THR A 316 37.41 -0.93 -21.64
N ILE A 317 36.77 -0.71 -20.49
CA ILE A 317 37.21 -1.23 -19.18
C ILE A 317 37.31 -2.75 -19.22
N LEU A 318 36.31 -3.44 -19.77
CA LEU A 318 36.29 -4.90 -19.90
C LEU A 318 37.37 -5.42 -20.87
N ARG A 319 37.64 -4.69 -21.96
CA ARG A 319 38.74 -5.03 -22.89
C ARG A 319 40.11 -4.92 -22.20
N ASP A 320 40.29 -3.89 -21.38
CA ASP A 320 41.51 -3.66 -20.61
C ASP A 320 41.72 -4.64 -19.44
N LEU A 321 40.72 -5.48 -19.13
CA LEU A 321 40.88 -6.67 -18.28
C LEU A 321 41.54 -7.85 -19.01
N GLY A 322 41.86 -7.72 -20.29
CA GLY A 322 42.52 -8.75 -21.11
C GLY A 322 41.55 -9.59 -21.95
N TRP A 323 40.32 -9.14 -22.16
CA TRP A 323 39.31 -9.85 -22.96
C TRP A 323 39.22 -9.32 -24.39
N THR A 324 38.80 -10.17 -25.32
CA THR A 324 38.55 -9.76 -26.71
C THR A 324 37.39 -8.78 -26.79
N ALA A 325 37.29 -8.00 -27.88
CA ALA A 325 36.20 -7.05 -28.06
C ALA A 325 34.83 -7.74 -27.98
N THR A 326 34.67 -8.88 -28.66
CA THR A 326 33.43 -9.69 -28.61
C THR A 326 33.11 -10.19 -27.20
N LYS A 327 34.11 -10.70 -26.47
CA LYS A 327 33.88 -11.17 -25.09
C LYS A 327 33.48 -10.01 -24.18
N SER A 328 34.14 -8.85 -24.30
CA SER A 328 33.84 -7.64 -23.53
C SER A 328 32.42 -7.14 -23.77
N GLN A 329 31.94 -7.20 -25.01
CA GLN A 329 30.59 -6.81 -25.40
C GLN A 329 29.51 -7.75 -24.86
N LEU A 330 29.78 -9.06 -24.84
CA LEU A 330 28.86 -10.03 -24.24
C LEU A 330 28.86 -9.93 -22.71
N TYR A 331 30.02 -9.66 -22.10
CA TYR A 331 30.16 -9.58 -20.65
C TYR A 331 29.62 -8.28 -20.06
N SER A 332 29.38 -7.23 -20.87
CA SER A 332 28.66 -6.04 -20.41
C SER A 332 27.16 -6.30 -20.20
N VAL A 333 26.58 -7.30 -20.87
CA VAL A 333 25.14 -7.57 -20.86
C VAL A 333 24.61 -7.94 -19.48
N PRO A 334 25.19 -8.91 -18.74
CA PRO A 334 24.61 -9.34 -17.47
C PRO A 334 24.56 -8.25 -16.38
N PRO A 335 25.62 -7.42 -16.16
CA PRO A 335 25.54 -6.28 -15.24
C PRO A 335 24.37 -5.33 -15.54
N TYR A 336 24.15 -5.02 -16.82
CA TYR A 336 23.05 -4.15 -17.25
C TYR A 336 21.66 -4.76 -17.04
N VAL A 337 21.50 -6.07 -17.28
CA VAL A 337 20.24 -6.78 -16.99
C VAL A 337 19.93 -6.74 -15.49
N CYS A 338 20.92 -7.03 -14.64
CA CYS A 338 20.78 -6.93 -13.19
C CYS A 338 20.42 -5.50 -12.76
N ALA A 339 21.10 -4.49 -13.30
CA ALA A 339 20.82 -3.09 -13.02
C ALA A 339 19.39 -2.68 -13.39
N CYS A 340 18.87 -3.15 -14.54
CA CYS A 340 17.50 -2.89 -14.97
C CYS A 340 16.47 -3.45 -13.99
N LEU A 341 16.60 -4.74 -13.63
CA LEU A 341 15.70 -5.41 -12.69
C LEU A 341 15.72 -4.73 -11.32
N ILE A 342 16.91 -4.41 -10.81
CA ILE A 342 17.07 -3.73 -9.52
C ILE A 342 16.54 -2.30 -9.56
N ALA A 343 16.81 -1.53 -10.62
CA ALA A 343 16.30 -0.16 -10.74
C ALA A 343 14.76 -0.13 -10.73
N ILE A 344 14.09 -1.05 -11.44
CA ILE A 344 12.63 -1.16 -11.42
C ILE A 344 12.13 -1.60 -10.04
N ALA A 345 12.78 -2.58 -9.40
CA ALA A 345 12.41 -3.04 -8.06
C ALA A 345 12.56 -1.94 -7.01
N VAL A 346 13.66 -1.19 -7.04
CA VAL A 346 13.89 -0.05 -6.15
C VAL A 346 12.88 1.05 -6.40
N ALA A 347 12.58 1.40 -7.66
CA ALA A 347 11.54 2.37 -7.98
C ALA A 347 10.17 1.94 -7.42
N PHE A 348 9.80 0.67 -7.56
CA PHE A 348 8.56 0.12 -7.01
C PHE A 348 8.48 0.20 -5.48
N VAL A 349 9.53 -0.28 -4.79
CA VAL A 349 9.56 -0.33 -3.33
C VAL A 349 9.67 1.07 -2.72
N SER A 350 10.47 1.95 -3.33
CA SER A 350 10.64 3.36 -2.94
C SER A 350 9.32 4.14 -3.02
N ASP A 351 8.52 3.92 -4.07
CA ASP A 351 7.19 4.53 -4.19
C ASP A 351 6.17 3.93 -3.22
N LYS A 352 6.20 2.61 -2.97
CA LYS A 352 5.28 1.96 -2.02
C LYS A 352 5.52 2.41 -0.57
N THR A 353 6.78 2.70 -0.23
CA THR A 353 7.19 3.05 1.14
C THR A 353 7.30 4.56 1.37
N ASN A 354 7.30 5.36 0.30
CA ASN A 354 7.53 6.81 0.30
C ASN A 354 8.85 7.25 0.98
N ARG A 355 9.86 6.37 1.05
CA ARG A 355 11.14 6.60 1.76
C ARG A 355 12.33 6.77 0.82
N ARG A 356 12.23 7.68 -0.14
CA ARG A 356 13.08 7.66 -1.35
C ARG A 356 14.58 7.71 -1.10
N GLY A 357 15.04 8.64 -0.26
CA GLY A 357 16.49 8.77 -0.07
C GLY A 357 17.08 7.73 0.87
N ILE A 358 16.29 6.95 1.64
CA ILE A 358 16.82 5.73 2.28
C ILE A 358 17.31 4.80 1.20
N TYR A 359 16.48 4.55 0.18
CA TYR A 359 16.86 3.68 -0.92
C TYR A 359 18.04 4.26 -1.68
N LEU A 360 18.13 5.58 -1.86
CA LEU A 360 19.31 6.21 -2.47
C LEU A 360 20.58 6.05 -1.62
N ALA A 361 20.49 6.21 -0.30
CA ALA A 361 21.62 6.05 0.62
C ALA A 361 22.07 4.59 0.75
N ILE A 362 21.15 3.62 0.67
CA ILE A 362 21.46 2.19 0.75
C ILE A 362 22.04 1.69 -0.57
N PHE A 363 21.40 1.97 -1.71
CA PHE A 363 21.80 1.39 -2.98
C PHE A 363 23.09 2.01 -3.56
N THR A 364 23.51 3.19 -3.10
CA THR A 364 24.84 3.71 -3.46
C THR A 364 25.99 2.92 -2.78
N LEU A 365 25.74 2.19 -1.67
CA LEU A 365 26.79 1.42 -0.97
C LEU A 365 27.39 0.29 -1.83
N PRO A 366 26.60 -0.54 -2.56
CA PRO A 366 27.14 -1.42 -3.59
C PRO A 366 28.04 -0.72 -4.60
N ALA A 367 27.68 0.48 -5.06
CA ALA A 367 28.50 1.20 -6.03
C ALA A 367 29.83 1.70 -5.41
N ILE A 368 29.83 2.12 -4.15
CA ILE A 368 31.04 2.42 -3.39
C ILE A 368 31.94 1.18 -3.31
N ALA A 369 31.40 0.04 -2.87
CA ALA A 369 32.15 -1.21 -2.78
C ALA A 369 32.69 -1.65 -4.15
N GLY A 370 31.89 -1.53 -5.20
CA GLY A 370 32.29 -1.87 -6.56
C GLY A 370 33.41 -0.98 -7.08
N PHE A 371 33.37 0.34 -6.87
CA PHE A 371 34.47 1.23 -7.25
C PHE A 371 35.72 1.04 -6.38
N SER A 372 35.57 0.70 -5.10
CA SER A 372 36.69 0.28 -4.26
C SER A 372 37.38 -0.96 -4.83
N ILE A 373 36.59 -1.97 -5.22
CA ILE A 373 37.13 -3.17 -5.90
C ILE A 373 37.84 -2.76 -7.19
N MET A 374 37.22 -1.94 -8.04
CA MET A 374 37.84 -1.51 -9.30
C MET A 374 39.13 -0.72 -9.11
N ARG A 375 39.28 0.00 -7.99
CA ARG A 375 40.44 0.84 -7.66
C ARG A 375 41.63 0.06 -7.10
N TRP A 376 41.39 -0.97 -6.29
CA TRP A 376 42.45 -1.66 -5.53
C TRP A 376 42.63 -3.13 -5.89
N ALA A 377 41.59 -3.82 -6.38
CA ALA A 377 41.74 -5.21 -6.79
C ALA A 377 42.53 -5.32 -8.11
N THR A 378 43.40 -6.32 -8.18
CA THR A 378 44.20 -6.61 -9.38
C THR A 378 43.62 -7.75 -10.21
N ASP A 379 42.83 -8.63 -9.61
CA ASP A 379 42.24 -9.78 -10.29
C ASP A 379 41.12 -9.38 -11.27
N PRO A 380 41.18 -9.80 -12.56
CA PRO A 380 40.18 -9.45 -13.56
C PRO A 380 38.74 -9.91 -13.25
N ASN A 381 38.57 -11.09 -12.64
CA ASN A 381 37.25 -11.64 -12.31
C ASN A 381 36.64 -10.89 -11.11
N VAL A 382 37.48 -10.52 -10.14
CA VAL A 382 37.05 -9.69 -8.99
C VAL A 382 36.64 -8.30 -9.46
N ARG A 383 37.41 -7.68 -10.37
CA ARG A 383 37.04 -6.38 -10.99
C ARG A 383 35.73 -6.49 -11.78
N TYR A 384 35.50 -7.59 -12.48
CA TYR A 384 34.22 -7.84 -13.15
C TYR A 384 33.04 -7.93 -12.16
N GLY A 385 33.23 -8.60 -11.02
CA GLY A 385 32.26 -8.57 -9.91
C GLY A 385 32.00 -7.15 -9.39
N GLY A 386 33.04 -6.31 -9.33
CA GLY A 386 32.91 -4.88 -9.00
C GLY A 386 31.97 -4.12 -9.95
N ILE A 387 31.97 -4.45 -11.25
CA ILE A 387 31.09 -3.82 -12.24
C ILE A 387 29.61 -4.16 -11.98
N PHE A 388 29.29 -5.37 -11.53
CA PHE A 388 27.92 -5.70 -11.09
C PHE A 388 27.48 -4.80 -9.94
N LEU A 389 28.33 -4.64 -8.92
CA LEU A 389 28.01 -3.82 -7.75
C LEU A 389 27.84 -2.33 -8.12
N ILE A 390 28.67 -1.82 -9.02
CA ILE A 390 28.53 -0.45 -9.56
C ILE A 390 27.20 -0.26 -10.26
N THR A 391 26.85 -1.16 -11.18
CA THR A 391 25.66 -1.02 -12.01
C THR A 391 24.36 -1.16 -11.22
N ILE A 392 24.25 -2.14 -10.31
CA ILE A 392 23.06 -2.28 -9.46
C ILE A 392 22.91 -1.12 -8.46
N GLY A 393 24.01 -0.47 -8.08
CA GLY A 393 23.98 0.60 -7.09
C GLY A 393 23.71 1.99 -7.66
N ALA A 394 24.25 2.30 -8.84
CA ALA A 394 24.17 3.64 -9.41
C ALA A 394 22.90 3.87 -10.25
N PHE A 395 22.43 2.87 -10.99
CA PHE A 395 21.29 3.03 -11.93
C PHE A 395 19.94 3.37 -11.27
N PRO A 396 19.62 2.90 -10.04
CA PRO A 396 18.43 3.36 -9.33
C PRO A 396 18.47 4.85 -8.91
N GLY A 397 19.67 5.45 -8.86
CA GLY A 397 19.91 6.78 -8.28
C GLY A 397 19.25 7.93 -9.03
N GLY A 398 19.32 7.91 -10.36
CA GLY A 398 18.80 8.97 -11.23
C GLY A 398 17.29 9.19 -11.05
N PRO A 399 16.45 8.16 -11.29
CA PRO A 399 15.01 8.26 -11.04
C PRO A 399 14.68 8.68 -9.61
N GLY A 400 15.41 8.17 -8.62
CA GLY A 400 15.14 8.43 -7.20
C GLY A 400 15.34 9.89 -6.80
N PHE A 401 16.42 10.55 -7.24
CA PHE A 401 16.65 11.98 -6.94
C PHE A 401 15.67 12.89 -7.68
N LEU A 402 15.34 12.59 -8.93
CA LEU A 402 14.34 13.33 -9.69
C LEU A 402 12.95 13.24 -9.03
N ALA A 403 12.56 12.05 -8.62
CA ALA A 403 11.32 11.78 -7.89
C ALA A 403 11.27 12.46 -6.52
N TRP A 404 12.40 12.49 -5.82
CA TRP A 404 12.53 13.15 -4.53
C TRP A 404 12.35 14.68 -4.68
N ALA A 405 13.02 15.32 -5.64
CA ALA A 405 12.84 16.75 -5.90
C ALA A 405 11.40 17.12 -6.26
N ALA A 406 10.77 16.37 -7.17
CA ALA A 406 9.40 16.60 -7.61
C ALA A 406 8.38 16.61 -6.44
N ASN A 407 8.57 15.71 -5.47
CA ASN A 407 7.69 15.60 -4.31
C ASN A 407 7.92 16.69 -3.24
N ASN A 408 9.06 17.37 -3.27
CA ASN A 408 9.36 18.50 -2.38
C ASN A 408 9.00 19.85 -3.00
N ALA A 409 8.54 19.86 -4.24
CA ALA A 409 8.05 21.04 -4.92
C ALA A 409 6.51 21.11 -4.83
N ALA A 410 6.03 22.11 -4.11
CA ALA A 410 4.60 22.40 -3.99
C ALA A 410 4.18 23.42 -5.05
N GLY A 411 3.05 23.17 -5.71
CA GLY A 411 2.59 23.93 -6.87
C GLY A 411 3.01 23.28 -8.20
N PRO A 412 2.11 23.19 -9.20
CA PRO A 412 2.43 22.64 -10.52
C PRO A 412 3.59 23.37 -11.21
N ALA A 413 3.57 24.71 -11.22
CA ALA A 413 4.61 25.53 -11.86
C ALA A 413 5.98 25.35 -11.21
N VAL A 414 6.05 25.42 -9.87
CA VAL A 414 7.29 25.23 -9.10
C VAL A 414 7.85 23.82 -9.27
N ARG A 415 6.99 22.80 -9.34
CA ARG A 415 7.41 21.41 -9.57
C ARG A 415 8.03 21.21 -10.94
N SER A 416 7.38 21.73 -11.99
CA SER A 416 7.92 21.67 -13.36
C SER A 416 9.30 22.31 -13.44
N VAL A 417 9.49 23.46 -12.79
CA VAL A 417 10.80 24.15 -12.75
C VAL A 417 11.81 23.35 -11.93
N SER A 418 11.40 22.76 -10.81
CA SER A 418 12.27 21.97 -9.93
C SER A 418 12.81 20.72 -10.63
N THR A 419 11.95 19.98 -11.35
CA THR A 419 12.37 18.79 -12.10
C THR A 419 13.28 19.15 -13.26
N ALA A 420 12.99 20.22 -13.99
CA ALA A 420 13.87 20.70 -15.07
C ALA A 420 15.24 21.13 -14.51
N TYR A 421 15.27 21.91 -13.42
CA TYR A 421 16.50 22.36 -12.78
C TYR A 421 17.40 21.19 -12.34
N VAL A 422 16.83 20.16 -11.72
CA VAL A 422 17.56 18.97 -11.26
C VAL A 422 18.13 18.19 -12.44
N VAL A 423 17.38 18.01 -13.53
CA VAL A 423 17.87 17.33 -14.73
C VAL A 423 18.98 18.14 -15.40
N THR A 424 18.78 19.45 -15.61
CA THR A 424 19.77 20.31 -16.26
C THR A 424 21.12 20.30 -15.53
N LEU A 425 21.12 20.50 -14.20
CA LEU A 425 22.35 20.38 -13.40
C LEU A 425 22.89 18.96 -13.37
N GLY A 426 22.00 17.97 -13.31
CA GLY A 426 22.36 16.57 -13.36
C GLY A 426 23.10 16.17 -14.64
N THR A 427 22.69 16.72 -15.78
CA THR A 427 23.28 16.45 -17.10
C THR A 427 24.72 16.94 -17.21
N ALA A 428 25.10 17.99 -16.48
CA ALA A 428 26.50 18.42 -16.40
C ALA A 428 27.42 17.30 -15.88
N GLY A 429 26.90 16.34 -15.10
CA GLY A 429 27.64 15.16 -14.66
C GLY A 429 28.07 14.26 -15.83
N GLY A 430 27.31 14.24 -16.93
CA GLY A 430 27.69 13.56 -18.16
C GLY A 430 28.94 14.16 -18.81
N ILE A 431 29.12 15.48 -18.74
CA ILE A 431 30.35 16.15 -19.21
C ILE A 431 31.52 15.70 -18.36
N LEU A 432 31.40 15.64 -17.03
CA LEU A 432 32.51 15.16 -16.19
C LEU A 432 32.77 13.66 -16.42
N ALA A 433 31.72 12.86 -16.65
CA ALA A 433 31.82 11.42 -16.91
C ALA A 433 32.78 11.10 -18.07
N THR A 434 32.71 11.86 -19.16
CA THR A 434 33.55 11.65 -20.34
C THR A 434 35.03 11.83 -20.03
N TRP A 435 35.40 12.57 -18.99
CA TRP A 435 36.79 12.81 -18.57
C TRP A 435 37.26 11.90 -17.44
N THR A 436 36.40 11.01 -16.93
CA THR A 436 36.81 10.06 -15.87
C THR A 436 37.74 8.97 -16.39
N TYR A 437 37.59 8.53 -17.65
CA TYR A 437 38.41 7.46 -18.22
C TYR A 437 39.23 7.99 -19.41
N THR A 438 40.50 8.27 -19.16
CA THR A 438 41.44 8.80 -20.16
C THR A 438 42.47 7.76 -20.57
N SER A 439 43.06 7.90 -21.76
CA SER A 439 44.08 6.97 -22.25
C SER A 439 45.37 6.95 -21.41
N GLN A 440 45.65 8.03 -20.65
CA GLN A 440 46.83 8.13 -19.79
C GLN A 440 46.68 7.32 -18.49
N ASP A 441 45.44 7.13 -18.03
CA ASP A 441 45.10 6.41 -16.80
C ASP A 441 44.85 4.90 -17.05
N ALA A 442 44.76 4.50 -18.33
CA ALA A 442 44.60 3.11 -18.76
C ALA A 442 45.83 2.25 -18.42
N PRO A 443 45.69 0.92 -18.24
CA PRO A 443 44.46 0.12 -18.28
C PRO A 443 43.73 0.01 -16.94
N ARG A 444 44.30 0.57 -15.86
CA ARG A 444 43.77 0.40 -14.50
C ARG A 444 42.82 1.51 -14.05
N TYR A 445 42.86 2.66 -14.71
CA TYR A 445 42.00 3.82 -14.45
C TYR A 445 41.89 4.24 -12.97
N PRO A 446 43.01 4.33 -12.21
CA PRO A 446 42.95 4.66 -10.79
C PRO A 446 42.30 6.02 -10.53
N THR A 447 42.55 7.02 -11.38
CA THR A 447 41.97 8.36 -11.25
C THR A 447 40.47 8.31 -11.51
N GLY A 448 40.06 7.67 -12.62
CA GLY A 448 38.65 7.52 -12.98
C GLY A 448 37.81 6.79 -11.94
N HIS A 449 38.33 5.68 -11.42
CA HIS A 449 37.68 4.93 -10.34
C HIS A 449 37.64 5.74 -9.03
N THR A 450 38.66 6.54 -8.72
CA THR A 450 38.68 7.40 -7.52
C THR A 450 37.66 8.53 -7.62
N ILE A 451 37.53 9.18 -8.78
CA ILE A 451 36.53 10.24 -9.01
C ILE A 451 35.12 9.67 -8.81
N ASN A 452 34.84 8.49 -9.38
CA ASN A 452 33.54 7.86 -9.24
C ASN A 452 33.28 7.36 -7.81
N LEU A 453 34.29 6.80 -7.13
CA LEU A 453 34.21 6.41 -5.73
C LEU A 453 33.85 7.62 -4.84
N ALA A 454 34.57 8.72 -5.00
CA ALA A 454 34.28 9.96 -4.29
C ALA A 454 32.88 10.49 -4.63
N GLY A 455 32.48 10.42 -5.90
CA GLY A 455 31.13 10.76 -6.34
C GLY A 455 30.04 9.95 -5.63
N GLN A 456 30.20 8.63 -5.53
CA GLN A 456 29.23 7.77 -4.82
C GLN A 456 29.22 8.02 -3.31
N ILE A 457 30.36 8.32 -2.69
CA ILE A 457 30.41 8.77 -1.29
C ILE A 457 29.64 10.08 -1.13
N CYS A 458 29.83 11.06 -2.05
CA CYS A 458 29.05 12.29 -2.06
C CYS A 458 27.55 12.04 -2.23
N VAL A 459 27.14 11.08 -3.06
CA VAL A 459 25.73 10.66 -3.17
C VAL A 459 25.21 10.18 -1.82
N CYS A 460 25.94 9.31 -1.14
CA CYS A 460 25.56 8.80 0.18
C CYS A 460 25.43 9.94 1.20
N LEU A 461 26.39 10.86 1.23
CA LEU A 461 26.38 12.02 2.12
C LEU A 461 25.22 12.98 1.80
N LEU A 462 24.96 13.27 0.53
CA LEU A 462 23.87 14.15 0.12
C LEU A 462 22.50 13.52 0.38
N ALA A 463 22.33 12.23 0.14
CA ALA A 463 21.11 11.52 0.48
C ALA A 463 20.89 11.54 2.00
N THR A 464 21.92 11.24 2.79
CA THR A 464 21.88 11.28 4.26
C THR A 464 21.63 12.69 4.79
N PHE A 465 22.25 13.71 4.21
CA PHE A 465 22.00 15.10 4.54
C PHE A 465 20.56 15.50 4.22
N GLY A 466 20.05 15.15 3.03
CA GLY A 466 18.69 15.44 2.61
C GLY A 466 17.65 14.80 3.55
N ILE A 467 17.91 13.55 3.98
CA ILE A 467 17.14 12.85 5.02
C ILE A 467 17.06 13.70 6.28
N PHE A 468 18.20 14.07 6.86
CA PHE A 468 18.27 14.79 8.12
C PHE A 468 17.70 16.21 8.00
N TYR A 469 17.98 16.91 6.90
CA TYR A 469 17.47 18.24 6.62
C TYR A 469 15.94 18.24 6.59
N CYS A 470 15.35 17.33 5.84
CA CYS A 470 13.90 17.30 5.70
C CYS A 470 13.21 16.84 7.00
N LYS A 471 13.80 15.92 7.78
CA LYS A 471 13.34 15.63 9.16
C LYS A 471 13.39 16.87 10.06
N TRP A 472 14.51 17.59 10.02
CA TRP A 472 14.71 18.79 10.84
C TRP A 472 13.70 19.88 10.49
N GLU A 473 13.50 20.19 9.21
CA GLU A 473 12.56 21.22 8.78
C GLU A 473 11.10 20.81 9.06
N ASN A 474 10.75 19.53 8.95
CA ASN A 474 9.43 19.03 9.38
C ASN A 474 9.25 19.19 10.91
N LYS A 475 10.26 18.83 11.71
CA LYS A 475 10.22 19.06 13.17
C LYS A 475 10.08 20.54 13.53
N GLN A 476 10.71 21.46 12.79
CA GLN A 476 10.52 22.90 13.02
C GLN A 476 9.09 23.37 12.71
N ARG A 477 8.40 22.71 11.76
CA ARG A 477 7.00 23.00 11.42
C ARG A 477 6.04 22.45 12.46
N ASP A 478 6.24 21.21 12.89
CA ASP A 478 5.42 20.57 13.94
C ASP A 478 5.48 21.33 15.28
N LEU A 479 6.60 22.03 15.53
CA LEU A 479 6.78 22.90 16.70
C LEU A 479 6.19 24.32 16.52
N GLY A 480 5.49 24.62 15.42
CA GLY A 480 4.93 25.94 15.12
C GLY A 480 5.95 27.05 14.84
N LYS A 481 7.25 26.73 14.82
CA LYS A 481 8.33 27.73 14.61
C LYS A 481 8.33 28.35 13.21
N ARG A 482 7.52 27.83 12.30
CA ARG A 482 7.35 28.35 10.93
C ARG A 482 6.04 29.14 10.75
N ASP A 483 5.20 29.24 11.77
CA ASP A 483 3.87 29.88 11.67
C ASP A 483 3.96 31.40 11.46
N HIS A 484 5.09 32.01 11.82
CA HIS A 484 5.43 33.39 11.46
C HIS A 484 5.33 33.66 9.94
N ARG A 485 5.41 32.63 9.10
CA ARG A 485 5.28 32.74 7.64
C ARG A 485 3.84 33.03 7.19
N LEU A 486 2.84 32.84 8.05
CA LEU A 486 1.42 33.10 7.78
C LEU A 486 0.97 34.51 8.20
N VAL A 487 1.67 35.12 9.15
CA VAL A 487 1.29 36.41 9.75
C VAL A 487 1.33 37.52 8.69
N GLY A 488 0.22 38.26 8.56
CA GLY A 488 0.11 39.42 7.65
C GLY A 488 -0.03 39.09 6.16
N LYS A 489 -0.33 37.84 5.79
CA LYS A 489 -0.51 37.42 4.39
C LYS A 489 -1.98 37.26 4.01
N THR A 490 -2.33 37.65 2.78
CA THR A 490 -3.66 37.41 2.22
C THR A 490 -3.87 35.93 1.90
N ALA A 491 -5.12 35.47 1.77
CA ALA A 491 -5.43 34.07 1.44
C ALA A 491 -4.75 33.58 0.15
N ALA A 492 -4.62 34.46 -0.86
CA ALA A 492 -3.88 34.18 -2.09
C ALA A 492 -2.36 34.02 -1.83
N GLN A 493 -1.78 34.88 -1.00
CA GLN A 493 -0.37 34.78 -0.62
C GLN A 493 -0.05 33.56 0.26
N ILE A 494 -1.01 33.11 1.08
CA ILE A 494 -0.88 31.88 1.88
C ILE A 494 -0.91 30.65 0.97
N LYS A 495 -1.87 30.59 0.03
CA LYS A 495 -1.94 29.52 -0.99
C LYS A 495 -0.67 29.45 -1.84
N ASP A 496 -0.03 30.59 -2.09
CA ASP A 496 1.21 30.71 -2.83
C ASP A 496 2.47 30.31 -2.03
N LEU A 497 2.42 30.10 -0.71
CA LEU A 497 3.63 29.77 0.08
C LEU A 497 4.32 28.46 -0.34
N GLY A 498 3.60 27.54 -1.01
CA GLY A 498 4.17 26.30 -1.55
C GLY A 498 4.92 25.48 -0.49
N TYR A 499 6.17 25.08 -0.78
CA TYR A 499 6.98 24.24 0.13
C TYR A 499 7.40 24.96 1.42
N ARG A 500 7.17 26.29 1.51
CA ARG A 500 7.46 27.09 2.72
C ARG A 500 6.27 27.18 3.67
N HIS A 501 5.08 26.77 3.21
CA HIS A 501 3.88 26.72 4.05
C HIS A 501 4.16 25.89 5.31
N PRO A 502 3.74 26.34 6.51
CA PRO A 502 4.00 25.58 7.74
C PRO A 502 3.42 24.16 7.69
N GLU A 503 2.27 24.00 7.03
CA GLU A 503 1.60 22.70 6.86
C GLU A 503 2.10 21.88 5.64
N SER A 504 2.98 22.40 4.78
CA SER A 504 3.42 21.68 3.57
C SER A 504 4.57 20.73 3.86
N ALA A 505 4.32 19.63 4.59
CA ALA A 505 5.36 18.66 4.95
C ALA A 505 6.20 18.18 3.73
N SER A 506 7.52 18.24 3.89
CA SER A 506 8.49 17.60 2.97
C SER A 506 8.38 16.07 3.13
N PRO A 507 8.54 15.24 2.08
CA PRO A 507 8.35 13.77 2.05
C PRO A 507 9.28 12.93 2.94
N TRP A 508 9.90 13.52 3.95
CA TRP A 508 10.87 12.91 4.88
C TRP A 508 10.43 12.88 6.32
N ALA A 509 9.14 13.02 6.59
CA ALA A 509 8.58 12.64 7.88
C ALA A 509 8.56 11.10 8.09
N ILE A 510 9.49 10.34 7.49
CA ILE A 510 9.51 8.88 7.52
C ILE A 510 10.94 8.31 7.70
N GLU A 511 11.55 8.55 8.85
CA GLU A 511 12.64 7.74 9.41
C GLU A 511 12.83 8.23 10.88
N ASN A 512 12.55 7.50 11.94
CA ASN A 512 13.00 6.16 12.24
C ASN A 512 11.89 5.32 12.90
N PRO A 513 11.98 3.99 12.78
CA PRO A 513 11.20 3.06 13.58
C PRO A 513 11.67 3.14 15.04
N PRO A 514 10.82 2.92 16.06
CA PRO A 514 11.36 2.48 17.33
C PRO A 514 11.88 1.06 17.11
N ALA A 515 13.17 0.84 17.39
CA ALA A 515 13.63 -0.48 17.77
C ALA A 515 12.80 -0.93 18.99
N ALA A 516 12.61 -2.24 19.15
CA ALA A 516 12.02 -2.85 20.34
C ALA A 516 12.57 -2.18 21.62
N PRO A 517 11.77 -2.06 22.69
CA PRO A 517 11.97 -1.08 23.75
C PRO A 517 13.43 -0.98 24.20
N SER A 518 13.96 0.22 24.12
CA SER A 518 14.42 0.87 25.35
C SER A 518 13.89 2.31 25.30
N ILE A 519 12.66 2.48 25.77
CA ILE A 519 11.94 3.72 26.17
C ILE A 519 12.81 5.02 26.20
N PRO A 520 12.33 6.27 25.95
CA PRO A 520 11.55 6.96 24.88
C PRO A 520 12.24 8.31 24.41
N PHE A 521 11.74 9.19 23.52
CA PHE A 521 10.91 10.40 23.81
C PHE A 521 10.51 11.20 22.52
N SER A 522 9.19 11.37 22.33
CA SER A 522 8.35 12.44 21.68
C SER A 522 8.87 13.30 20.49
N SER A 523 8.13 13.58 19.40
CA SER A 523 6.69 13.79 19.20
C SER A 523 6.32 13.56 17.72
N PHE A 524 5.27 12.77 17.47
CA PHE A 524 4.58 12.54 16.19
C PHE A 524 3.16 13.10 16.37
N LEU A 525 2.62 13.84 15.40
CA LEU A 525 1.16 13.99 15.25
C LEU A 525 0.76 13.49 13.87
N VAL A 526 0.50 12.19 13.80
CA VAL A 526 -0.23 11.51 12.73
C VAL A 526 -1.71 11.83 12.94
N LEU A 527 -2.44 12.23 11.90
CA LEU A 527 -3.91 12.13 11.87
C LEU A 527 -4.25 10.64 12.01
N THR A 528 -4.60 10.25 13.24
CA THR A 528 -4.74 8.86 13.67
C THR A 528 -6.18 8.42 13.51
N MET A 529 -6.40 7.31 12.81
CA MET A 529 -7.56 6.48 13.08
C MET A 529 -7.52 6.00 14.53
N THR A 530 -8.69 6.00 15.17
CA THR A 530 -8.93 5.40 16.49
C THR A 530 -9.80 4.16 16.29
N THR A 531 -9.15 3.02 16.02
CA THR A 531 -9.82 1.73 16.15
C THR A 531 -9.61 1.22 17.57
N THR A 532 -10.71 1.07 18.30
CA THR A 532 -10.76 0.45 19.62
C THR A 532 -11.36 -0.95 19.49
N VAL A 533 -10.71 -1.94 20.08
CA VAL A 533 -11.14 -3.34 20.04
C VAL A 533 -11.49 -3.78 21.45
N VAL A 534 -12.64 -4.43 21.63
CA VAL A 534 -13.06 -5.02 22.92
C VAL A 534 -13.09 -6.54 22.79
N LEU A 535 -12.20 -7.24 23.48
CA LEU A 535 -12.03 -8.70 23.42
C LEU A 535 -12.25 -9.34 24.78
N GLY A 536 -12.70 -10.60 24.80
CA GLY A 536 -12.91 -11.36 26.04
C GLY A 536 -11.63 -12.06 26.40
N ALA A 537 -11.20 -11.96 27.66
CA ALA A 537 -9.91 -12.49 28.09
C ALA A 537 -10.00 -13.88 28.76
N GLN A 538 -11.19 -14.44 28.92
CA GLN A 538 -11.43 -15.73 29.59
C GLN A 538 -12.25 -16.67 28.68
N TRP A 539 -13.29 -17.34 29.20
CA TRP A 539 -14.17 -18.26 28.46
C TRP A 539 -15.53 -17.65 28.10
N GLY A 540 -15.61 -16.32 27.92
CA GLY A 540 -16.83 -15.64 27.52
C GLY A 540 -17.62 -15.09 28.71
N ASP A 541 -18.70 -14.36 28.38
CA ASP A 541 -19.61 -13.78 29.36
C ASP A 541 -18.96 -12.81 30.37
N GLU A 542 -17.83 -12.20 30.01
CA GLU A 542 -17.11 -11.24 30.86
C GLU A 542 -17.80 -9.85 30.92
N GLY A 543 -18.93 -9.66 30.24
CA GLY A 543 -19.63 -8.38 30.23
C GLY A 543 -19.09 -7.37 29.20
N LYS A 544 -18.51 -7.85 28.09
CA LYS A 544 -18.02 -7.02 26.97
C LYS A 544 -19.07 -6.03 26.45
N GLY A 545 -20.33 -6.48 26.36
CA GLY A 545 -21.43 -5.68 25.84
C GLY A 545 -21.61 -4.34 26.55
N LYS A 546 -21.41 -4.30 27.88
CA LYS A 546 -21.51 -3.05 28.66
C LYS A 546 -20.44 -2.04 28.27
N LEU A 547 -19.19 -2.47 28.12
CA LEU A 547 -18.12 -1.58 27.68
C LEU A 547 -18.29 -1.19 26.20
N ALA A 548 -18.67 -2.15 25.35
CA ALA A 548 -18.95 -1.88 23.94
C ALA A 548 -20.06 -0.82 23.80
N ASP A 549 -21.13 -0.90 24.58
CA ASP A 549 -22.16 0.15 24.67
C ASP A 549 -21.59 1.50 25.08
N ILE A 550 -20.82 1.58 26.18
CA ILE A 550 -20.20 2.83 26.63
C ILE A 550 -19.35 3.46 25.53
N LEU A 551 -18.50 2.67 24.87
CA LEU A 551 -17.60 3.14 23.80
C LEU A 551 -18.33 3.41 22.48
N ALA A 552 -19.48 2.77 22.24
CA ALA A 552 -20.26 2.95 21.03
C ALA A 552 -20.83 4.37 20.90
N HIS A 553 -21.08 5.07 22.01
CA HIS A 553 -21.57 6.47 21.99
C HIS A 553 -20.58 7.42 21.32
N GLU A 554 -19.28 7.13 21.43
CA GLU A 554 -18.24 7.92 20.77
C GLU A 554 -17.87 7.38 19.39
N SER A 555 -18.42 6.24 18.97
CA SER A 555 -17.99 5.54 17.76
C SER A 555 -18.91 5.85 16.59
N GLN A 556 -18.31 6.12 15.43
CA GLN A 556 -19.06 6.35 14.19
C GLN A 556 -19.38 5.03 13.49
N ILE A 557 -18.56 4.00 13.70
CA ILE A 557 -18.77 2.66 13.16
C ILE A 557 -18.54 1.62 14.26
N CYS A 558 -19.48 0.70 14.43
CA CYS A 558 -19.33 -0.47 15.29
C CYS A 558 -19.31 -1.75 14.42
N CYS A 559 -18.32 -2.59 14.63
CA CYS A 559 -18.04 -3.74 13.77
C CYS A 559 -18.04 -5.05 14.57
N ARG A 560 -18.60 -6.11 13.98
CA ARG A 560 -18.36 -7.50 14.38
C ARG A 560 -17.41 -8.14 13.38
N ALA A 561 -16.29 -8.69 13.85
CA ALA A 561 -15.26 -9.21 12.96
C ALA A 561 -15.42 -10.71 12.63
N GLN A 562 -15.88 -11.50 13.61
CA GLN A 562 -15.89 -12.97 13.58
C GLN A 562 -17.11 -13.50 14.35
N GLY A 563 -17.29 -14.83 14.33
CA GLY A 563 -18.37 -15.52 15.02
C GLY A 563 -19.70 -15.42 14.28
N GLY A 564 -20.77 -15.84 14.94
CA GLY A 564 -22.14 -15.77 14.42
C GLY A 564 -23.13 -15.37 15.50
N ASN A 565 -24.38 -15.85 15.36
CA ASN A 565 -25.47 -15.67 16.33
C ASN A 565 -25.36 -16.60 17.56
N ASN A 566 -24.18 -17.15 17.82
CA ASN A 566 -23.84 -17.97 18.99
C ASN A 566 -23.27 -17.14 20.15
N ALA A 567 -22.80 -15.93 19.88
CA ALA A 567 -22.48 -14.94 20.90
C ALA A 567 -23.69 -14.02 21.04
N GLY A 568 -24.13 -13.78 22.28
CA GLY A 568 -25.23 -12.87 22.58
C GLY A 568 -24.93 -12.06 23.83
N HIS A 569 -25.42 -10.83 23.88
CA HIS A 569 -25.33 -9.98 25.06
C HIS A 569 -26.53 -9.02 25.12
N THR A 570 -26.86 -8.64 26.34
CA THR A 570 -27.97 -7.74 26.63
C THR A 570 -27.43 -6.36 26.97
N ILE A 571 -28.04 -5.32 26.42
CA ILE A 571 -27.76 -3.91 26.74
C ILE A 571 -29.01 -3.25 27.28
N VAL A 572 -28.86 -2.49 28.36
CA VAL A 572 -29.91 -1.64 28.89
C VAL A 572 -29.58 -0.19 28.55
N ALA A 573 -30.39 0.43 27.70
CA ALA A 573 -30.23 1.82 27.28
C ALA A 573 -31.57 2.56 27.34
N ASN A 574 -31.58 3.75 27.95
CA ASN A 574 -32.77 4.57 28.17
C ASN A 574 -33.93 3.81 28.86
N GLY A 575 -33.60 2.89 29.78
CA GLY A 575 -34.58 2.05 30.48
C GLY A 575 -35.16 0.89 29.67
N VAL A 576 -34.75 0.70 28.42
CA VAL A 576 -35.17 -0.41 27.55
C VAL A 576 -34.04 -1.43 27.44
N THR A 577 -34.41 -2.71 27.45
CA THR A 577 -33.47 -3.84 27.35
C THR A 577 -33.45 -4.37 25.92
N TYR A 578 -32.26 -4.47 25.33
CA TYR A 578 -32.04 -4.94 23.96
C TYR A 578 -31.11 -6.15 23.95
N ASP A 579 -31.51 -7.21 23.25
CA ASP A 579 -30.73 -8.43 23.10
C ASP A 579 -30.06 -8.49 21.73
N PHE A 580 -28.73 -8.38 21.70
CA PHE A 580 -27.92 -8.45 20.49
C PHE A 580 -27.28 -9.83 20.36
N HIS A 581 -27.25 -10.36 19.13
CA HIS A 581 -26.60 -11.61 18.75
C HIS A 581 -25.58 -11.39 17.63
N ILE A 582 -26.03 -11.20 16.38
CA ILE A 582 -25.12 -10.91 15.26
C ILE A 582 -24.97 -9.41 15.01
N LEU A 583 -25.99 -8.62 15.36
CA LEU A 583 -25.92 -7.18 15.17
C LEU A 583 -24.93 -6.57 16.17
N PRO A 584 -24.02 -5.70 15.71
CA PRO A 584 -23.16 -4.95 16.60
C PRO A 584 -23.98 -4.08 17.55
N SER A 585 -23.49 -3.98 18.78
CA SER A 585 -24.15 -3.27 19.87
C SER A 585 -24.25 -1.76 19.67
N GLY A 586 -23.48 -1.22 18.70
CA GLY A 586 -23.50 0.19 18.35
C GLY A 586 -24.82 0.69 17.77
N LEU A 587 -25.75 -0.21 17.43
CA LEU A 587 -27.07 0.15 16.91
C LEU A 587 -27.89 1.00 17.90
N VAL A 588 -27.60 0.88 19.21
CA VAL A 588 -28.19 1.71 20.27
C VAL A 588 -27.83 3.19 20.09
N ASN A 589 -26.67 3.51 19.51
CA ASN A 589 -26.30 4.88 19.17
C ASN A 589 -26.91 5.25 17.79
N PRO A 590 -27.84 6.22 17.70
CA PRO A 590 -28.51 6.59 16.45
C PRO A 590 -27.57 7.02 15.31
N GLY A 591 -26.40 7.59 15.64
CA GLY A 591 -25.42 8.05 14.67
C GLY A 591 -24.41 6.99 14.21
N CYS A 592 -24.48 5.77 14.76
CA CYS A 592 -23.48 4.73 14.51
C CYS A 592 -23.90 3.83 13.33
N ILE A 593 -22.93 3.56 12.44
CA ILE A 593 -23.04 2.56 11.38
C ILE A 593 -22.58 1.21 11.93
N ASN A 594 -23.31 0.14 11.63
CA ASN A 594 -23.08 -1.19 12.16
C ASN A 594 -22.66 -2.15 11.04
N VAL A 595 -21.51 -2.79 11.19
CA VAL A 595 -20.90 -3.63 10.15
C VAL A 595 -20.70 -5.06 10.64
N ILE A 596 -21.26 -6.03 9.93
CA ILE A 596 -20.99 -7.46 10.09
C ILE A 596 -19.90 -7.85 9.08
N GLY A 597 -18.72 -8.17 9.59
CA GLY A 597 -17.51 -8.39 8.81
C GLY A 597 -17.46 -9.72 8.06
N SER A 598 -16.56 -9.79 7.08
CA SER A 598 -16.30 -10.96 6.24
C SER A 598 -15.83 -12.21 7.00
N GLY A 599 -15.32 -12.03 8.22
CA GLY A 599 -14.95 -13.12 9.11
C GLY A 599 -16.16 -13.82 9.74
N CYS A 600 -17.31 -13.14 9.87
CA CYS A 600 -18.52 -13.68 10.46
C CYS A 600 -19.20 -14.76 9.59
N VAL A 601 -19.98 -15.59 10.26
CA VAL A 601 -20.95 -16.51 9.67
C VAL A 601 -22.35 -16.09 10.07
N VAL A 602 -23.24 -15.89 9.10
CA VAL A 602 -24.53 -15.23 9.33
C VAL A 602 -25.68 -16.14 8.93
N HIS A 603 -26.58 -16.39 9.88
CA HIS A 603 -27.85 -17.06 9.62
C HIS A 603 -28.92 -16.01 9.27
N VAL A 604 -29.30 -15.93 7.99
CA VAL A 604 -30.17 -14.87 7.47
C VAL A 604 -31.55 -14.81 8.17
N PRO A 605 -32.24 -15.94 8.41
CA PRO A 605 -33.51 -15.90 9.15
C PRO A 605 -33.35 -15.38 10.59
N SER A 606 -32.24 -15.69 11.27
CA SER A 606 -31.99 -15.16 12.62
C SER A 606 -31.66 -13.67 12.60
N PHE A 607 -30.93 -13.21 11.60
CA PHE A 607 -30.64 -11.78 11.42
C PHE A 607 -31.92 -10.97 11.32
N PHE A 608 -32.90 -11.39 10.50
CA PHE A 608 -34.18 -10.68 10.41
C PHE A 608 -35.03 -10.78 11.67
N LYS A 609 -35.04 -11.92 12.36
CA LYS A 609 -35.74 -12.04 13.65
C LYS A 609 -35.17 -11.10 14.71
N GLU A 610 -33.84 -10.98 14.76
CA GLU A 610 -33.15 -10.05 15.65
C GLU A 610 -33.48 -8.60 15.28
N LEU A 611 -33.43 -8.26 13.99
CA LEU A 611 -33.78 -6.95 13.47
C LEU A 611 -35.21 -6.54 13.86
N GLU A 612 -36.21 -7.38 13.59
CA GLU A 612 -37.61 -7.13 13.93
C GLU A 612 -37.82 -6.97 15.45
N ALA A 613 -37.10 -7.74 16.27
CA ALA A 613 -37.17 -7.63 17.72
C ALA A 613 -36.62 -6.29 18.21
N LEU A 614 -35.52 -5.80 17.63
CA LEU A 614 -34.93 -4.51 17.99
C LEU A 614 -35.81 -3.33 17.54
N GLU A 615 -36.40 -3.41 16.35
CA GLU A 615 -37.35 -2.40 15.84
C GLU A 615 -38.61 -2.30 16.69
N LYS A 616 -39.15 -3.43 17.18
CA LYS A 616 -40.29 -3.44 18.12
C LYS A 616 -40.00 -2.73 19.44
N HIS A 617 -38.73 -2.73 19.87
CA HIS A 617 -38.27 -1.99 21.04
C HIS A 617 -37.87 -0.53 20.73
N GLY A 618 -38.09 -0.06 19.49
CA GLY A 618 -37.93 1.34 19.11
C GLY A 618 -36.56 1.70 18.52
N LEU A 619 -35.69 0.74 18.21
CA LEU A 619 -34.42 1.03 17.54
C LEU A 619 -34.63 1.26 16.04
N ASN A 620 -34.19 2.41 15.54
CA ASN A 620 -34.16 2.70 14.11
C ASN A 620 -33.03 1.91 13.42
N THR A 621 -33.32 1.03 12.50
CA THR A 621 -32.31 0.19 11.83
C THR A 621 -32.01 0.63 10.39
N GLU A 622 -32.81 1.54 9.84
CA GLU A 622 -32.85 1.87 8.43
C GLU A 622 -31.57 2.59 7.97
N GLY A 623 -30.90 2.02 6.96
CA GLY A 623 -29.67 2.60 6.39
C GLY A 623 -28.44 2.57 7.29
N ARG A 624 -28.48 1.84 8.42
CA ARG A 624 -27.38 1.81 9.41
C ARG A 624 -26.71 0.45 9.59
N ILE A 625 -27.15 -0.57 8.88
CA ILE A 625 -26.67 -1.96 9.04
C ILE A 625 -26.12 -2.44 7.71
N PHE A 626 -24.88 -2.94 7.75
CA PHE A 626 -24.18 -3.43 6.59
C PHE A 626 -23.55 -4.79 6.86
N ILE A 627 -23.74 -5.73 5.94
CA ILE A 627 -23.18 -7.08 5.97
C ILE A 627 -22.19 -7.19 4.82
N SER A 628 -21.00 -7.72 5.10
CA SER A 628 -20.05 -8.01 4.02
C SER A 628 -20.60 -9.03 3.03
N ASP A 629 -20.50 -8.69 1.76
CA ASP A 629 -20.65 -9.60 0.62
C ASP A 629 -19.82 -10.90 0.72
N ARG A 630 -18.73 -10.89 1.50
CA ARG A 630 -17.81 -12.02 1.71
C ARG A 630 -18.09 -12.83 2.97
N ALA A 631 -19.02 -12.39 3.83
CA ALA A 631 -19.46 -13.17 4.99
C ALA A 631 -20.09 -14.49 4.54
N HIS A 632 -19.84 -15.57 5.27
CA HIS A 632 -20.40 -16.88 4.94
C HIS A 632 -21.82 -17.02 5.48
N VAL A 633 -22.65 -17.80 4.79
CA VAL A 633 -24.05 -18.01 5.16
C VAL A 633 -24.19 -19.30 5.96
N VAL A 634 -24.80 -19.19 7.13
CA VAL A 634 -25.27 -20.35 7.89
C VAL A 634 -26.64 -20.72 7.31
N PHE A 635 -26.83 -21.99 6.98
CA PHE A 635 -28.08 -22.57 6.47
C PHE A 635 -28.68 -23.50 7.51
N ASP A 636 -29.95 -23.85 7.36
CA ASP A 636 -30.62 -24.80 8.24
C ASP A 636 -29.93 -26.17 8.26
N VAL A 637 -29.39 -26.61 7.11
CA VAL A 637 -28.58 -27.85 7.05
C VAL A 637 -27.36 -27.78 7.97
N HIS A 638 -26.69 -26.63 8.09
CA HIS A 638 -25.56 -26.47 9.00
C HIS A 638 -26.00 -26.62 10.47
N GLN A 639 -27.17 -26.08 10.85
CA GLN A 639 -27.70 -26.20 12.21
C GLN A 639 -28.08 -27.65 12.55
N LYS A 640 -28.67 -28.38 11.60
CA LYS A 640 -28.98 -29.81 11.77
C LYS A 640 -27.71 -30.63 11.95
N VAL A 641 -26.71 -30.40 11.11
CA VAL A 641 -25.41 -31.08 11.18
C VAL A 641 -24.70 -30.82 12.50
N ASP A 642 -24.67 -29.58 12.98
CA ASP A 642 -24.09 -29.22 14.30
C ASP A 642 -24.75 -30.02 15.44
N GLY A 643 -26.09 -30.18 15.38
CA GLY A 643 -26.82 -31.01 16.32
C GLY A 643 -26.48 -32.50 16.23
N LEU A 644 -26.24 -33.03 15.02
CA LEU A 644 -25.87 -34.43 14.80
C LEU A 644 -24.43 -34.73 15.24
N GLU A 645 -23.50 -33.82 14.98
CA GLU A 645 -22.09 -33.92 15.40
C GLU A 645 -21.97 -34.02 16.93
N GLU A 646 -22.74 -33.21 17.67
CA GLU A 646 -22.79 -33.31 19.13
C GLU A 646 -23.35 -34.65 19.64
N VAL A 647 -24.30 -35.24 18.92
CA VAL A 647 -24.86 -36.56 19.29
C VAL A 647 -23.84 -37.67 19.02
N GLU A 648 -23.10 -37.59 17.90
CA GLU A 648 -22.03 -38.55 17.54
C GLU A 648 -20.90 -38.57 18.58
N LEU A 649 -20.59 -37.42 19.19
CA LEU A 649 -19.55 -37.31 20.22
C LEU A 649 -19.91 -37.94 21.58
N GLY A 650 -21.18 -38.19 21.87
CA GLY A 650 -21.63 -38.87 23.10
C GLY A 650 -21.07 -38.24 24.39
N GLY A 651 -20.23 -38.98 25.14
CA GLY A 651 -19.61 -38.47 26.37
C GLY A 651 -18.54 -37.38 26.16
N GLY A 652 -18.07 -37.19 24.92
CA GLY A 652 -17.10 -36.18 24.51
C GLY A 652 -17.73 -34.89 23.97
N MET A 653 -19.01 -34.63 24.26
CA MET A 653 -19.72 -33.42 23.81
C MET A 653 -18.92 -32.16 24.10
N ILE A 654 -18.76 -31.33 23.07
CA ILE A 654 -18.12 -30.01 23.18
C ILE A 654 -19.08 -29.06 23.92
N GLY A 655 -20.38 -29.20 23.67
CA GLY A 655 -21.43 -28.33 24.19
C GLY A 655 -21.71 -27.17 23.25
N THR A 656 -21.80 -27.43 21.95
CA THR A 656 -22.06 -26.39 20.94
C THR A 656 -23.44 -25.74 21.15
N THR A 657 -23.62 -24.56 20.55
CA THR A 657 -24.91 -23.85 20.60
C THR A 657 -25.94 -24.40 19.61
N LYS A 658 -25.57 -25.40 18.79
CA LYS A 658 -26.40 -25.99 17.73
C LYS A 658 -26.93 -24.94 16.75
N LYS A 659 -26.11 -23.91 16.49
CA LYS A 659 -26.41 -22.78 15.59
C LYS A 659 -25.73 -22.92 14.24
N GLY A 660 -25.05 -24.03 13.97
CA GLY A 660 -24.41 -24.29 12.68
C GLY A 660 -23.09 -23.56 12.47
N ILE A 661 -22.49 -23.03 13.55
CA ILE A 661 -21.25 -22.23 13.47
C ILE A 661 -20.08 -23.09 13.00
N GLY A 662 -19.85 -24.22 13.68
CA GLY A 662 -18.77 -25.16 13.35
C GLY A 662 -18.88 -25.70 11.92
N PRO A 663 -20.01 -26.29 11.52
CA PRO A 663 -20.21 -26.76 10.16
C PRO A 663 -20.04 -25.68 9.09
N THR A 664 -20.46 -24.44 9.36
CA THR A 664 -20.28 -23.32 8.40
C THR A 664 -18.81 -22.91 8.27
N TYR A 665 -18.05 -22.84 9.37
CA TYR A 665 -16.61 -22.60 9.30
C TYR A 665 -15.86 -23.77 8.64
N SER A 666 -16.30 -25.01 8.85
CA SER A 666 -15.77 -26.19 8.16
C SER A 666 -15.96 -26.05 6.64
N THR A 667 -17.17 -25.72 6.18
CA THR A 667 -17.45 -25.56 4.74
C THR A 667 -16.76 -24.33 4.13
N LYS A 668 -16.51 -23.28 4.92
CA LYS A 668 -15.63 -22.17 4.55
C LYS A 668 -14.19 -22.66 4.29
N MET A 669 -13.62 -23.47 5.18
CA MET A 669 -12.25 -23.97 5.05
C MET A 669 -12.09 -25.02 3.96
N THR A 670 -13.09 -25.87 3.73
CA THR A 670 -13.09 -26.80 2.58
C THR A 670 -13.33 -26.07 1.25
N ARG A 671 -13.77 -24.81 1.29
CA ARG A 671 -14.15 -23.95 0.14
C ARG A 671 -15.40 -24.43 -0.58
N SER A 672 -16.28 -25.16 0.13
CA SER A 672 -17.58 -25.62 -0.39
C SER A 672 -18.77 -24.81 0.12
N GLY A 673 -18.57 -23.91 1.10
CA GLY A 673 -19.59 -23.04 1.65
C GLY A 673 -20.02 -21.92 0.68
N LEU A 674 -21.16 -21.30 0.98
CA LEU A 674 -21.69 -20.15 0.24
C LEU A 674 -21.48 -18.86 1.05
N ARG A 675 -21.28 -17.75 0.34
CA ARG A 675 -21.14 -16.40 0.89
C ARG A 675 -22.35 -15.54 0.54
N MET A 676 -22.48 -14.38 1.20
CA MET A 676 -23.57 -13.43 0.93
C MET A 676 -23.68 -13.06 -0.55
N CYS A 677 -22.55 -12.85 -1.23
CA CYS A 677 -22.53 -12.56 -2.67
C CYS A 677 -23.15 -13.67 -3.53
N ASP A 678 -23.05 -14.93 -3.10
CA ASP A 678 -23.58 -16.08 -3.86
C ASP A 678 -25.12 -16.13 -3.81
N LEU A 679 -25.77 -15.50 -2.81
CA LEU A 679 -27.23 -15.55 -2.64
C LEU A 679 -28.01 -14.78 -3.72
N PHE A 680 -27.34 -13.83 -4.39
CA PHE A 680 -27.96 -12.94 -5.38
C PHE A 680 -27.92 -13.51 -6.81
N ASP A 681 -27.16 -14.58 -7.04
CA ASP A 681 -27.21 -15.36 -8.27
C ASP A 681 -28.01 -16.64 -8.02
N GLU A 682 -29.25 -16.69 -8.50
CA GLU A 682 -30.19 -17.78 -8.23
C GLU A 682 -29.63 -19.14 -8.65
N GLN A 683 -29.03 -19.20 -9.85
CA GLN A 683 -28.54 -20.45 -10.40
C GLN A 683 -27.32 -20.97 -9.62
N ILE A 684 -26.40 -20.07 -9.26
CA ILE A 684 -25.23 -20.42 -8.44
C ILE A 684 -25.65 -20.84 -7.04
N PHE A 685 -26.55 -20.10 -6.41
CA PHE A 685 -27.08 -20.39 -5.08
C PHE A 685 -27.70 -21.78 -5.01
N GLU A 686 -28.67 -22.07 -5.89
CA GLU A 686 -29.38 -23.35 -5.89
C GLU A 686 -28.44 -24.52 -6.14
N THR A 687 -27.56 -24.40 -7.13
CA THR A 687 -26.59 -25.44 -7.48
C THR A 687 -25.66 -25.75 -6.31
N LYS A 688 -25.13 -24.71 -5.65
CA LYS A 688 -24.20 -24.88 -4.53
C LYS A 688 -24.91 -25.41 -3.27
N LEU A 689 -26.11 -24.93 -2.95
CA LEU A 689 -26.85 -25.40 -1.78
C LEU A 689 -27.28 -26.86 -1.93
N ARG A 690 -27.74 -27.29 -3.12
CA ARG A 690 -28.02 -28.72 -3.39
C ARG A 690 -26.79 -29.58 -3.28
N ARG A 691 -25.65 -29.12 -3.79
CA ARG A 691 -24.37 -29.83 -3.65
C ARG A 691 -23.96 -29.97 -2.18
N LEU A 692 -24.12 -28.91 -1.39
CA LEU A 692 -23.83 -28.90 0.04
C LEU A 692 -24.74 -29.91 0.78
N ALA A 693 -26.05 -29.85 0.54
CA ALA A 693 -27.04 -30.76 1.10
C ALA A 693 -26.74 -32.22 0.75
N SER A 694 -26.44 -32.52 -0.52
CA SER A 694 -26.05 -33.85 -0.98
C SER A 694 -24.76 -34.33 -0.30
N GLY A 695 -23.79 -33.45 -0.09
CA GLY A 695 -22.55 -33.76 0.64
C GLY A 695 -22.82 -34.19 2.08
N PHE A 696 -23.64 -33.43 2.81
CA PHE A 696 -24.03 -33.80 4.18
C PHE A 696 -24.93 -35.04 4.23
N GLN A 697 -25.83 -35.22 3.27
CA GLN A 697 -26.65 -36.44 3.15
C GLN A 697 -25.76 -37.68 2.99
N LYS A 698 -24.67 -37.60 2.23
CA LYS A 698 -23.71 -38.71 2.10
C LYS A 698 -22.96 -39.00 3.41
N ARG A 699 -22.71 -37.99 4.25
CA ARG A 699 -22.01 -38.15 5.54
C ARG A 699 -22.90 -38.73 6.63
N TYR A 700 -24.14 -38.25 6.73
CA TYR A 700 -25.05 -38.55 7.84
C TYR A 700 -26.21 -39.49 7.46
N GLY A 701 -26.40 -39.79 6.18
CA GLY A 701 -27.46 -40.67 5.71
C GLY A 701 -28.85 -40.20 6.16
N ASP A 702 -29.72 -41.15 6.51
CA ASP A 702 -31.10 -40.90 6.89
C ASP A 702 -31.26 -40.14 8.22
N LEU A 703 -30.18 -39.96 8.99
CA LEU A 703 -30.19 -39.13 10.20
C LEU A 703 -30.37 -37.64 9.85
N LEU A 704 -29.91 -37.21 8.67
CA LEU A 704 -30.07 -35.83 8.21
C LEU A 704 -31.47 -35.65 7.61
N LYS A 705 -32.38 -35.07 8.40
CA LYS A 705 -33.70 -34.63 7.94
C LYS A 705 -33.63 -33.16 7.53
N TYR A 706 -33.51 -32.91 6.24
CA TYR A 706 -33.39 -31.57 5.66
C TYR A 706 -34.05 -31.50 4.28
N ASP A 707 -34.91 -30.50 4.08
CA ASP A 707 -35.58 -30.22 2.81
C ASP A 707 -34.88 -29.03 2.13
N VAL A 708 -34.09 -29.34 1.10
CA VAL A 708 -33.34 -28.34 0.35
C VAL A 708 -34.22 -27.45 -0.51
N ASP A 709 -35.34 -27.98 -1.02
CA ASP A 709 -36.25 -27.25 -1.89
C ASP A 709 -37.03 -26.20 -1.08
N ALA A 710 -37.42 -26.54 0.14
CA ALA A 710 -38.04 -25.61 1.08
C ALA A 710 -37.11 -24.43 1.43
N GLU A 711 -35.83 -24.68 1.74
CA GLU A 711 -34.88 -23.60 2.05
C GLU A 711 -34.57 -22.74 0.81
N ILE A 712 -34.43 -23.36 -0.37
CA ILE A 712 -34.29 -22.60 -1.64
C ILE A 712 -35.49 -21.66 -1.85
N ALA A 713 -36.72 -22.18 -1.67
CA ALA A 713 -37.94 -21.39 -1.81
C ALA A 713 -37.99 -20.22 -0.81
N GLN A 714 -37.58 -20.44 0.44
CA GLN A 714 -37.48 -19.39 1.44
C GLN A 714 -36.54 -18.27 0.99
N TYR A 715 -35.37 -18.62 0.46
CA TYR A 715 -34.35 -17.66 0.00
C TYR A 715 -34.73 -16.89 -1.27
N LYS A 716 -35.78 -17.30 -2.02
CA LYS A 716 -36.34 -16.47 -3.10
C LYS A 716 -36.89 -15.15 -2.57
N THR A 717 -37.54 -15.18 -1.40
CA THR A 717 -38.07 -13.97 -0.75
C THR A 717 -37.03 -13.26 0.10
N LEU A 718 -36.17 -14.01 0.81
CA LEU A 718 -35.19 -13.39 1.71
C LEU A 718 -34.11 -12.61 0.97
N ARG A 719 -33.70 -13.02 -0.24
CA ARG A 719 -32.63 -12.32 -0.98
C ARG A 719 -33.00 -10.88 -1.33
N GLU A 720 -34.25 -10.61 -1.71
CA GLU A 720 -34.71 -9.26 -2.04
C GLU A 720 -34.69 -8.36 -0.81
N LYS A 721 -35.16 -8.88 0.34
CA LYS A 721 -35.10 -8.19 1.63
C LYS A 721 -33.66 -7.98 2.12
N LEU A 722 -32.75 -8.91 1.80
CA LEU A 722 -31.37 -8.88 2.26
C LEU A 722 -30.49 -7.92 1.45
N ALA A 723 -30.82 -7.69 0.17
CA ALA A 723 -30.03 -6.89 -0.77
C ALA A 723 -29.60 -5.51 -0.23
N PRO A 724 -30.47 -4.71 0.44
CA PRO A 724 -30.09 -3.40 0.96
C PRO A 724 -29.01 -3.42 2.04
N TYR A 725 -28.86 -4.55 2.74
CA TYR A 725 -27.88 -4.70 3.83
C TYR A 725 -26.52 -5.16 3.32
N VAL A 726 -26.43 -5.82 2.15
CA VAL A 726 -25.17 -6.41 1.70
C VAL A 726 -24.34 -5.42 0.92
N VAL A 727 -23.08 -5.24 1.33
CA VAL A 727 -22.14 -4.29 0.72
C VAL A 727 -20.77 -4.90 0.52
N ASP A 728 -19.99 -4.35 -0.41
CA ASP A 728 -18.54 -4.57 -0.39
C ASP A 728 -17.95 -3.85 0.83
N GLN A 729 -17.58 -4.63 1.84
CA GLN A 729 -17.00 -4.13 3.08
C GLN A 729 -15.64 -3.45 2.88
N ILE A 730 -14.85 -3.88 1.88
CA ILE A 730 -13.49 -3.36 1.68
C ILE A 730 -13.48 -1.85 1.40
N PRO A 731 -14.21 -1.32 0.40
CA PRO A 731 -14.29 0.12 0.16
C PRO A 731 -15.02 0.85 1.29
N LEU A 732 -16.00 0.24 1.97
CA LEU A 732 -16.68 0.86 3.12
C LEU A 732 -15.68 1.18 4.24
N LEU A 733 -14.93 0.18 4.69
CA LEU A 733 -13.94 0.37 5.75
C LEU A 733 -12.71 1.14 5.26
N ALA A 734 -12.36 1.09 3.97
CA ALA A 734 -11.33 1.96 3.40
C ALA A 734 -11.75 3.44 3.42
N SER A 735 -13.00 3.75 3.07
CA SER A 735 -13.54 5.11 3.14
C SER A 735 -13.62 5.61 4.59
N ALA A 736 -14.08 4.74 5.51
CA ALA A 736 -14.05 5.03 6.94
C ALA A 736 -12.62 5.36 7.43
N LYS A 737 -11.62 4.62 6.93
CA LYS A 737 -10.21 4.88 7.21
C LYS A 737 -9.74 6.23 6.68
N GLU A 738 -10.05 6.54 5.42
CA GLU A 738 -9.69 7.82 4.81
C GLU A 738 -10.29 9.02 5.55
N LYS A 739 -11.49 8.86 6.11
CA LYS A 739 -12.20 9.88 6.88
C LYS A 739 -11.82 9.94 8.37
N ASN A 740 -10.86 9.14 8.82
CA ASN A 740 -10.50 8.98 10.24
C ASN A 740 -11.70 8.67 11.15
N ALA A 741 -12.62 7.82 10.67
CA ALA A 741 -13.78 7.46 11.46
C ALA A 741 -13.38 6.73 12.75
N LYS A 742 -14.05 7.03 13.87
CA LYS A 742 -13.91 6.26 15.12
C LYS A 742 -14.56 4.88 14.93
N ILE A 743 -13.74 3.82 14.93
CA ILE A 743 -14.20 2.44 14.73
C ILE A 743 -14.12 1.68 16.06
N LEU A 744 -15.24 1.15 16.52
CA LEU A 744 -15.30 0.16 17.58
C LEU A 744 -15.40 -1.23 16.98
N VAL A 745 -14.57 -2.16 17.44
CA VAL A 745 -14.69 -3.58 17.10
C VAL A 745 -15.14 -4.35 18.34
N GLU A 746 -16.32 -4.94 18.25
CA GLU A 746 -16.88 -5.80 19.26
C GLU A 746 -16.42 -7.25 19.01
N GLY A 747 -15.62 -7.80 19.92
CA GLY A 747 -15.18 -9.18 19.88
C GLY A 747 -16.29 -10.16 20.25
N ALA A 748 -16.47 -11.21 19.45
CA ALA A 748 -17.34 -12.33 19.77
C ALA A 748 -16.62 -13.32 20.69
N ASN A 749 -17.37 -14.00 21.57
CA ASN A 749 -16.85 -15.02 22.50
C ASN A 749 -15.67 -14.48 23.33
N ALA A 750 -14.59 -15.22 23.50
CA ALA A 750 -13.39 -14.81 24.26
C ALA A 750 -12.19 -15.67 23.85
N LEU A 751 -10.98 -15.27 24.24
CA LEU A 751 -9.77 -15.94 23.78
C LEU A 751 -9.69 -17.41 24.21
N MET A 752 -10.13 -17.79 25.39
CA MET A 752 -10.04 -19.20 25.79
C MET A 752 -11.02 -20.12 25.04
N LEU A 753 -11.86 -19.52 24.18
CA LEU A 753 -12.69 -20.19 23.19
C LEU A 753 -12.15 -20.01 21.75
N ASP A 754 -10.97 -19.42 21.55
CA ASP A 754 -10.33 -19.29 20.23
C ASP A 754 -9.97 -20.67 19.67
N ILE A 755 -10.13 -20.85 18.37
CA ILE A 755 -9.85 -22.13 17.70
C ILE A 755 -8.38 -22.56 17.81
N ASP A 756 -7.45 -21.61 17.87
CA ASP A 756 -6.01 -21.88 17.93
C ASP A 756 -5.45 -21.77 19.35
N TYR A 757 -5.91 -20.78 20.13
CA TYR A 757 -5.31 -20.42 21.42
C TYR A 757 -6.15 -20.79 22.65
N GLY A 758 -7.37 -21.29 22.44
CA GLY A 758 -8.28 -21.68 23.51
C GLY A 758 -8.06 -23.11 24.01
N THR A 759 -8.98 -23.60 24.84
CA THR A 759 -8.93 -24.98 25.38
C THR A 759 -9.42 -26.02 24.37
N TYR A 760 -8.72 -26.17 23.24
CA TYR A 760 -9.09 -27.12 22.19
C TYR A 760 -9.22 -28.56 22.75
N PRO A 761 -10.26 -29.33 22.37
CA PRO A 761 -11.29 -29.05 21.36
C PRO A 761 -12.50 -28.25 21.86
N PHE A 762 -12.54 -27.86 23.14
CA PHE A 762 -13.67 -27.17 23.77
C PHE A 762 -13.65 -25.65 23.48
N VAL A 763 -13.75 -25.29 22.21
CA VAL A 763 -13.59 -23.94 21.66
C VAL A 763 -14.64 -23.64 20.59
N THR A 764 -14.75 -22.38 20.15
CA THR A 764 -15.51 -22.05 18.94
C THR A 764 -14.65 -22.27 17.70
N SER A 765 -15.25 -22.27 16.51
CA SER A 765 -14.58 -22.49 15.23
C SER A 765 -14.05 -21.21 14.56
N SER A 766 -13.87 -20.15 15.34
CA SER A 766 -13.42 -18.84 14.87
C SER A 766 -12.25 -18.33 15.69
N ASN A 767 -11.39 -17.51 15.10
CA ASN A 767 -10.40 -16.74 15.85
C ASN A 767 -11.09 -15.59 16.59
N THR A 768 -11.18 -15.69 17.91
CA THR A 768 -11.83 -14.71 18.79
C THR A 768 -10.88 -13.61 19.24
N GLY A 769 -9.57 -13.80 19.05
CA GLY A 769 -8.54 -12.81 19.34
C GLY A 769 -8.34 -11.72 18.26
N ILE A 770 -7.30 -10.90 18.46
CA ILE A 770 -6.92 -9.77 17.59
C ILE A 770 -6.63 -10.17 16.15
N GLY A 771 -6.11 -11.38 15.91
CA GLY A 771 -5.90 -11.93 14.57
C GLY A 771 -7.21 -12.08 13.79
N GLY A 772 -8.29 -12.46 14.48
CA GLY A 772 -9.64 -12.51 13.93
C GLY A 772 -10.18 -11.13 13.54
N VAL A 773 -9.86 -10.10 14.32
CA VAL A 773 -10.23 -8.71 14.01
C VAL A 773 -9.58 -8.22 12.72
N ILE A 774 -8.28 -8.43 12.60
CA ILE A 774 -7.49 -8.03 11.42
C ILE A 774 -8.02 -8.70 10.17
N THR A 775 -8.18 -10.04 10.22
CA THR A 775 -8.60 -10.85 9.07
C THR A 775 -10.06 -10.62 8.69
N GLY A 776 -10.96 -10.50 9.68
CA GLY A 776 -12.41 -10.36 9.45
C GLY A 776 -12.82 -8.96 8.98
N LEU A 777 -12.05 -7.93 9.32
CA LEU A 777 -12.35 -6.54 9.00
C LEU A 777 -11.43 -5.88 7.96
N ASN A 778 -10.45 -6.61 7.42
CA ASN A 778 -9.42 -6.04 6.55
C ASN A 778 -8.76 -4.79 7.19
N LEU A 779 -8.57 -4.81 8.51
CA LEU A 779 -7.91 -3.74 9.26
C LEU A 779 -6.42 -4.01 9.31
N GLY A 780 -5.60 -2.96 9.18
CA GLY A 780 -4.16 -3.11 9.35
C GLY A 780 -3.84 -3.14 10.84
N TRP A 781 -2.95 -4.01 11.30
CA TRP A 781 -2.56 -4.07 12.72
C TRP A 781 -2.14 -2.69 13.30
N ARG A 782 -1.58 -1.81 12.47
CA ARG A 782 -1.18 -0.43 12.84
C ARG A 782 -2.34 0.54 13.10
N SER A 783 -3.55 0.23 12.63
CA SER A 783 -4.74 1.06 12.86
C SER A 783 -5.39 0.80 14.20
N LEU A 784 -5.06 -0.32 14.86
CA LEU A 784 -5.53 -0.64 16.20
C LEU A 784 -4.79 0.27 17.20
N LYS A 785 -5.56 1.06 17.96
CA LYS A 785 -5.02 2.01 18.94
C LYS A 785 -5.18 1.53 20.37
N GLU A 786 -6.30 0.90 20.64
CA GLU A 786 -6.62 0.39 21.95
C GLU A 786 -7.22 -1.01 21.79
N VAL A 787 -6.66 -1.97 22.51
CA VAL A 787 -7.11 -3.36 22.54
C VAL A 787 -7.43 -3.67 23.99
N ILE A 788 -8.71 -3.76 24.29
CA ILE A 788 -9.21 -3.85 25.66
C ILE A 788 -9.57 -5.30 25.96
N GLY A 789 -8.85 -5.89 26.91
CA GLY A 789 -9.17 -7.21 27.47
C GLY A 789 -10.24 -7.07 28.54
N VAL A 790 -11.42 -7.62 28.32
CA VAL A 790 -12.48 -7.68 29.32
C VAL A 790 -12.27 -8.92 30.17
N VAL A 791 -11.96 -8.69 31.44
CA VAL A 791 -11.65 -9.69 32.45
C VAL A 791 -12.71 -9.59 33.53
N LYS A 792 -13.40 -10.69 33.84
CA LYS A 792 -14.29 -10.75 34.98
C LYS A 792 -13.46 -10.93 36.26
N ALA A 793 -13.88 -10.35 37.37
CA ALA A 793 -13.17 -10.41 38.66
C ALA A 793 -13.01 -11.83 39.23
N TYR A 794 -13.72 -12.80 38.64
CA TYR A 794 -13.64 -14.24 38.86
C TYR A 794 -13.81 -14.92 37.48
N THR A 795 -13.70 -16.25 37.41
CA THR A 795 -13.76 -16.96 36.12
C THR A 795 -15.07 -17.74 35.98
N THR A 796 -15.62 -17.75 34.76
CA THR A 796 -16.78 -18.58 34.41
C THR A 796 -16.57 -19.32 33.11
N ARG A 797 -17.17 -20.50 32.98
CA ARG A 797 -17.15 -21.30 31.75
C ARG A 797 -18.53 -21.90 31.47
N VAL A 798 -18.89 -21.94 30.19
CA VAL A 798 -20.08 -22.66 29.70
C VAL A 798 -19.62 -23.88 28.90
N GLY A 799 -20.23 -25.03 29.16
CA GLY A 799 -19.90 -26.28 28.47
C GLY A 799 -18.80 -27.11 29.15
N SER A 800 -18.45 -28.20 28.47
CA SER A 800 -17.49 -29.22 28.92
C SER A 800 -16.05 -28.70 28.89
N GLY A 801 -15.12 -29.47 29.47
CA GLY A 801 -13.67 -29.27 29.40
C GLY A 801 -13.03 -28.78 30.72
N PRO A 802 -11.69 -28.83 30.86
CA PRO A 802 -10.99 -28.49 32.09
C PRO A 802 -11.23 -27.06 32.57
N PHE A 803 -11.38 -26.87 33.88
CA PHE A 803 -11.51 -25.54 34.46
C PHE A 803 -10.72 -25.50 35.78
N PRO A 804 -9.41 -25.15 35.72
CA PRO A 804 -8.49 -25.32 36.85
C PRO A 804 -8.96 -24.66 38.14
N THR A 805 -9.58 -23.47 38.04
CA THR A 805 -10.04 -22.71 39.21
C THR A 805 -11.48 -22.96 39.64
N GLU A 806 -12.15 -23.95 39.05
CA GLU A 806 -13.55 -24.27 39.36
C GLU A 806 -13.78 -24.51 40.85
N GLN A 807 -14.86 -23.96 41.37
CA GLN A 807 -15.29 -24.18 42.75
C GLN A 807 -16.56 -25.03 42.75
N LEU A 808 -16.40 -26.32 43.06
CA LEU A 808 -17.50 -27.28 43.22
C LEU A 808 -17.99 -27.30 44.68
N ASN A 809 -18.18 -26.12 45.26
CA ASN A 809 -18.53 -25.90 46.66
C ASN A 809 -19.43 -24.65 46.80
N GLU A 810 -19.80 -24.32 48.03
CA GLU A 810 -20.68 -23.18 48.35
C GLU A 810 -20.16 -21.84 47.81
N LEU A 811 -18.84 -21.66 47.67
CA LEU A 811 -18.26 -20.44 47.12
C LEU A 811 -18.54 -20.31 45.61
N GLY A 812 -18.47 -21.42 44.87
CA GLY A 812 -18.85 -21.46 43.46
C GLY A 812 -20.34 -21.20 43.24
N GLU A 813 -21.19 -21.75 44.11
CA GLU A 813 -22.63 -21.48 44.11
C GLU A 813 -22.93 -20.02 44.43
N LYS A 814 -22.23 -19.42 45.41
CA LYS A 814 -22.34 -18.00 45.74
C LYS A 814 -21.94 -17.10 44.56
N LEU A 815 -20.81 -17.39 43.90
CA LEU A 815 -20.40 -16.67 42.68
C LEU A 815 -21.46 -16.79 41.57
N GLN A 816 -22.03 -17.99 41.39
CA GLN A 816 -23.06 -18.23 40.39
C GLN A 816 -24.35 -17.45 40.69
N SER A 817 -24.81 -17.45 41.95
CA SER A 817 -26.07 -16.82 42.36
C SER A 817 -25.98 -15.30 42.32
N VAL A 818 -24.94 -14.72 42.95
CA VAL A 818 -24.74 -13.26 43.03
C VAL A 818 -24.40 -12.69 41.65
N GLY A 819 -23.59 -13.41 40.87
CA GLY A 819 -23.22 -13.01 39.52
C GLY A 819 -24.31 -13.19 38.45
N HIS A 820 -25.44 -13.80 38.80
CA HIS A 820 -26.48 -14.24 37.86
C HIS A 820 -25.91 -15.03 36.67
N GLU A 821 -25.05 -16.00 36.95
CA GLU A 821 -24.27 -16.72 35.94
C GLU A 821 -25.09 -17.85 35.29
N VAL A 822 -26.05 -17.43 34.45
CA VAL A 822 -26.90 -18.28 33.62
C VAL A 822 -26.84 -17.77 32.17
N GLY A 823 -26.70 -18.68 31.21
CA GLY A 823 -26.62 -18.32 29.78
C GLY A 823 -27.94 -17.79 29.24
N VAL A 824 -27.92 -16.62 28.61
CA VAL A 824 -29.13 -15.96 28.06
C VAL A 824 -29.70 -16.74 26.86
N THR A 825 -28.84 -17.26 25.99
CA THR A 825 -29.27 -18.02 24.79
C THR A 825 -29.63 -19.48 25.11
N THR A 826 -28.94 -20.11 26.07
CA THR A 826 -29.05 -21.56 26.33
C THR A 826 -29.83 -21.90 27.60
N GLY A 827 -30.01 -20.94 28.52
CA GLY A 827 -30.60 -21.16 29.84
C GLY A 827 -29.71 -21.98 30.80
N ARG A 828 -28.49 -22.37 30.40
CA ARG A 828 -27.63 -23.25 31.20
C ARG A 828 -26.91 -22.46 32.28
N LYS A 829 -26.85 -23.02 33.50
CA LYS A 829 -25.98 -22.55 34.58
C LYS A 829 -24.51 -22.58 34.14
N ARG A 830 -23.76 -21.52 34.42
CA ARG A 830 -22.31 -21.47 34.14
C ARG A 830 -21.52 -22.06 35.29
N ARG A 831 -20.40 -22.72 34.97
CA ARG A 831 -19.41 -23.16 35.95
C ARG A 831 -18.65 -21.95 36.46
N CYS A 832 -18.43 -21.84 37.77
CA CYS A 832 -17.83 -20.68 38.41
C CYS A 832 -16.58 -21.06 39.19
N GLY A 833 -15.58 -20.18 39.18
CA GLY A 833 -14.30 -20.42 39.80
C GLY A 833 -13.57 -19.12 40.11
N TRP A 834 -12.47 -19.23 40.85
CA TRP A 834 -11.63 -18.09 41.20
C TRP A 834 -11.00 -17.43 39.96
N LEU A 835 -10.52 -16.19 40.13
CA LEU A 835 -9.78 -15.51 39.07
C LEU A 835 -8.51 -16.29 38.74
N ASP A 836 -8.28 -16.49 37.45
CA ASP A 836 -7.13 -17.20 36.95
C ASP A 836 -6.18 -16.26 36.19
N LEU A 837 -5.06 -15.90 36.81
CA LEU A 837 -4.12 -14.99 36.18
C LEU A 837 -3.17 -15.68 35.21
N VAL A 838 -3.01 -17.01 35.28
CA VAL A 838 -2.29 -17.77 34.25
C VAL A 838 -3.04 -17.65 32.93
N VAL A 839 -4.37 -17.78 32.98
CA VAL A 839 -5.28 -17.57 31.84
C VAL A 839 -5.23 -16.13 31.32
N VAL A 840 -5.37 -15.13 32.20
CA VAL A 840 -5.38 -13.73 31.77
C VAL A 840 -4.02 -13.34 31.16
N LYS A 841 -2.90 -13.86 31.69
CA LYS A 841 -1.56 -13.61 31.17
C LYS A 841 -1.32 -14.30 29.82
N HIS A 842 -1.76 -15.55 29.66
CA HIS A 842 -1.81 -16.22 28.34
C HIS A 842 -2.64 -15.40 27.36
N SER A 843 -3.78 -14.88 27.83
CA SER A 843 -4.67 -14.11 26.98
C SER A 843 -4.11 -12.77 26.54
N HIS A 844 -3.37 -12.11 27.43
CA HIS A 844 -2.60 -10.94 27.09
C HIS A 844 -1.48 -11.25 26.09
N ALA A 845 -0.75 -12.35 26.27
CA ALA A 845 0.33 -12.74 25.35
C ALA A 845 -0.17 -12.95 23.90
N CYS A 846 -1.39 -13.48 23.71
CA CYS A 846 -1.97 -13.66 22.39
C CYS A 846 -2.56 -12.39 21.77
N ASN A 847 -3.08 -11.46 22.58
CA ASN A 847 -3.86 -10.30 22.10
C ASN A 847 -3.19 -8.94 22.26
N ASP A 848 -2.10 -8.86 23.03
CA ASP A 848 -1.37 -7.63 23.33
C ASP A 848 -2.29 -6.50 23.86
N TYR A 849 -3.05 -6.80 24.92
CA TYR A 849 -3.97 -5.83 25.54
C TYR A 849 -3.25 -4.55 25.98
N THR A 850 -3.79 -3.41 25.55
CA THR A 850 -3.33 -2.08 25.98
C THR A 850 -4.00 -1.63 27.27
N ALA A 851 -5.17 -2.20 27.59
CA ALA A 851 -5.93 -1.91 28.80
C ALA A 851 -6.81 -3.11 29.19
N ILE A 852 -7.14 -3.21 30.47
CA ILE A 852 -8.12 -4.17 31.01
C ILE A 852 -9.39 -3.44 31.42
N ASN A 853 -10.53 -4.07 31.16
CA ASN A 853 -11.80 -3.76 31.81
C ASN A 853 -12.11 -4.88 32.79
N LEU A 854 -12.02 -4.61 34.09
CA LEU A 854 -12.31 -5.55 35.16
C LEU A 854 -13.80 -5.48 35.52
N THR A 855 -14.57 -6.50 35.21
CA THR A 855 -16.03 -6.48 35.41
C THR A 855 -16.47 -7.29 36.62
N LYS A 856 -17.66 -6.98 37.12
CA LYS A 856 -18.33 -7.70 38.22
C LYS A 856 -17.51 -7.74 39.51
N LEU A 857 -16.82 -6.64 39.83
CA LEU A 857 -16.09 -6.53 41.09
C LEU A 857 -17.02 -6.60 42.30
N ASP A 858 -18.22 -6.04 42.16
CA ASP A 858 -19.31 -6.04 43.14
C ASP A 858 -19.75 -7.45 43.60
N VAL A 859 -19.56 -8.46 42.74
CA VAL A 859 -19.88 -9.86 43.09
C VAL A 859 -18.97 -10.37 44.21
N LEU A 860 -17.80 -9.76 44.42
CA LEU A 860 -16.84 -10.15 45.44
C LEU A 860 -17.02 -9.39 46.77
N ASP A 861 -18.03 -8.50 46.89
CA ASP A 861 -18.20 -7.60 48.03
C ASP A 861 -18.32 -8.30 49.38
N ASP A 862 -18.93 -9.49 49.42
CA ASP A 862 -19.24 -10.22 50.65
C ASP A 862 -18.37 -11.48 50.85
N PHE A 863 -17.15 -11.49 50.31
CA PHE A 863 -16.17 -12.54 50.58
C PHE A 863 -15.21 -12.12 51.70
N ASP A 864 -14.83 -13.06 52.57
CA ASP A 864 -13.84 -12.85 53.63
C ASP A 864 -12.42 -12.88 53.06
N GLU A 865 -12.17 -13.84 52.17
CA GLU A 865 -10.91 -14.04 51.47
C GLU A 865 -11.17 -14.32 49.99
N LEU A 866 -10.26 -13.87 49.14
CA LEU A 866 -10.27 -14.05 47.70
C LEU A 866 -9.04 -14.83 47.28
N LYS A 867 -9.22 -15.94 46.56
CA LYS A 867 -8.11 -16.68 45.98
C LYS A 867 -7.92 -16.29 44.53
N VAL A 868 -6.66 -16.21 44.12
CA VAL A 868 -6.27 -15.89 42.73
C VAL A 868 -5.20 -16.88 42.30
N ALA A 869 -5.42 -17.57 41.17
CA ALA A 869 -4.45 -18.52 40.66
C ALA A 869 -3.27 -17.80 40.01
N THR A 870 -2.05 -18.16 40.41
CA THR A 870 -0.81 -17.48 40.02
C THR A 870 0.16 -18.38 39.24
N SER A 871 0.09 -19.69 39.44
CA SER A 871 0.87 -20.66 38.68
C SER A 871 0.17 -22.01 38.62
N TYR A 872 0.59 -22.83 37.65
CA TYR A 872 0.19 -24.22 37.55
C TYR A 872 1.42 -25.11 37.74
N SER A 873 1.24 -26.24 38.41
CA SER A 873 2.21 -27.34 38.41
C SER A 873 1.61 -28.61 37.84
N TYR A 874 2.43 -29.44 37.22
CA TYR A 874 2.07 -30.76 36.72
C TYR A 874 3.18 -31.75 37.07
N ASN A 875 2.84 -32.86 37.70
CA ASN A 875 3.81 -33.85 38.20
C ASN A 875 4.93 -33.24 39.08
N GLY A 876 4.59 -32.25 39.91
CA GLY A 876 5.53 -31.57 40.80
C GLY A 876 6.39 -30.48 40.15
N GLU A 877 6.29 -30.27 38.83
CA GLU A 877 7.03 -29.21 38.11
C GLU A 877 6.13 -28.01 37.80
N VAL A 878 6.62 -26.79 38.04
CA VAL A 878 5.90 -25.56 37.71
C VAL A 878 5.94 -25.33 36.21
N LEU A 879 4.77 -25.13 35.60
CA LEU A 879 4.62 -24.82 34.18
C LEU A 879 4.96 -23.36 33.91
N GLU A 880 5.63 -23.09 32.80
CA GLU A 880 5.99 -21.74 32.37
C GLU A 880 4.76 -20.90 31.95
N GLY A 881 3.71 -21.56 31.46
CA GLY A 881 2.50 -20.92 30.97
C GLY A 881 1.32 -21.87 30.85
N PHE A 882 0.31 -21.45 30.09
CA PHE A 882 -0.91 -22.23 29.91
C PHE A 882 -0.65 -23.46 29.01
N PRO A 883 -0.93 -24.69 29.48
CA PRO A 883 -0.66 -25.89 28.70
C PRO A 883 -1.66 -26.07 27.56
N ALA A 884 -1.14 -26.37 26.36
CA ALA A 884 -1.98 -26.65 25.19
C ALA A 884 -2.64 -28.05 25.24
N ASN A 885 -2.00 -29.02 25.91
CA ASN A 885 -2.56 -30.36 26.05
C ASN A 885 -3.69 -30.34 27.10
N ILE A 886 -4.89 -30.74 26.67
CA ILE A 886 -6.10 -30.70 27.49
C ILE A 886 -6.08 -31.68 28.67
N GLU A 887 -5.37 -32.82 28.54
CA GLU A 887 -5.21 -33.80 29.60
C GLU A 887 -4.29 -33.26 30.70
N ILE A 888 -3.19 -32.60 30.30
CA ILE A 888 -2.30 -31.90 31.23
C ILE A 888 -3.09 -30.79 31.94
N LEU A 889 -3.84 -29.96 31.20
CA LEU A 889 -4.66 -28.90 31.79
C LEU A 889 -5.69 -29.44 32.79
N GLY A 890 -6.27 -30.62 32.53
CA GLY A 890 -7.22 -31.27 33.43
C GLY A 890 -6.61 -31.81 34.72
N GLN A 891 -5.29 -31.91 34.80
CA GLN A 891 -4.55 -32.50 35.91
C GLN A 891 -3.61 -31.50 36.61
N VAL A 892 -3.64 -30.21 36.21
CA VAL A 892 -2.78 -29.21 36.86
C VAL A 892 -3.18 -29.00 38.31
N GLU A 893 -2.16 -28.87 39.15
CA GLU A 893 -2.30 -28.37 40.51
C GLU A 893 -2.18 -26.85 40.46
N VAL A 894 -3.18 -26.17 41.01
CA VAL A 894 -3.26 -24.71 40.99
C VAL A 894 -2.65 -24.13 42.26
N GLN A 895 -1.68 -23.23 42.10
CA GLN A 895 -1.17 -22.43 43.21
C GLN A 895 -1.99 -21.14 43.32
N TYR A 896 -2.43 -20.84 44.55
CA TYR A 896 -3.25 -19.68 44.85
C TYR A 896 -2.54 -18.72 45.79
N ASP A 897 -2.60 -17.44 45.46
CA ASP A 897 -2.42 -16.38 46.43
C ASP A 897 -3.77 -16.04 47.06
N THR A 898 -3.76 -15.79 48.37
CA THR A 898 -4.96 -15.42 49.13
C THR A 898 -4.89 -13.94 49.49
N LEU A 899 -5.91 -13.19 49.12
CA LEU A 899 -6.06 -11.76 49.35
C LEU A 899 -7.25 -11.52 50.29
N PRO A 900 -7.18 -10.51 51.18
CA PRO A 900 -8.31 -10.18 52.04
C PRO A 900 -9.47 -9.63 51.21
N GLY A 901 -10.68 -10.08 51.50
CA GLY A 901 -11.91 -9.46 50.99
C GLY A 901 -12.21 -8.13 51.69
N TRP A 902 -13.21 -7.40 51.21
CA TRP A 902 -13.53 -6.05 51.73
C TRP A 902 -14.82 -5.93 52.52
N LYS A 903 -15.74 -6.90 52.46
CA LYS A 903 -17.01 -6.92 53.24
C LYS A 903 -17.76 -5.59 53.22
N LYS A 904 -17.78 -4.92 52.06
CA LYS A 904 -18.39 -3.60 51.89
C LYS A 904 -18.98 -3.49 50.48
N PRO A 905 -20.21 -2.96 50.32
CA PRO A 905 -20.78 -2.78 48.99
C PRO A 905 -19.95 -1.79 48.17
N THR A 906 -19.66 -2.18 46.93
CA THR A 906 -19.02 -1.35 45.90
C THR A 906 -20.00 -0.94 44.80
N THR A 907 -21.22 -1.50 44.79
CA THR A 907 -22.23 -1.17 43.79
C THR A 907 -22.53 0.32 43.73
N GLY A 908 -22.48 0.89 42.51
CA GLY A 908 -22.77 2.30 42.27
C GLY A 908 -21.65 3.27 42.65
N VAL A 909 -20.49 2.78 43.11
CA VAL A 909 -19.30 3.62 43.30
C VAL A 909 -18.83 4.21 41.97
N THR A 910 -18.56 5.52 41.94
CA THR A 910 -18.24 6.25 40.71
C THR A 910 -16.77 6.66 40.60
N SER A 911 -16.00 6.59 41.70
CA SER A 911 -14.58 6.94 41.74
C SER A 911 -13.72 5.81 42.26
N TYR A 912 -12.50 5.66 41.71
CA TYR A 912 -11.55 4.63 42.13
C TYR A 912 -11.20 4.72 43.62
N TYR A 913 -11.03 5.93 44.14
CA TYR A 913 -10.59 6.14 45.52
C TYR A 913 -11.70 5.93 46.57
N ASP A 914 -12.96 5.84 46.13
CA ASP A 914 -14.09 5.50 46.98
C ASP A 914 -14.21 3.98 47.19
N LEU A 915 -13.50 3.18 46.39
CA LEU A 915 -13.41 1.74 46.60
C LEU A 915 -12.66 1.42 47.91
N PRO A 916 -13.09 0.35 48.61
CA PRO A 916 -12.32 -0.20 49.74
C PRO A 916 -10.86 -0.42 49.37
N VAL A 917 -9.95 -0.21 50.32
CA VAL A 917 -8.51 -0.39 50.10
C VAL A 917 -8.21 -1.79 49.59
N GLN A 918 -8.87 -2.82 50.12
CA GLN A 918 -8.68 -4.20 49.71
C GLN A 918 -9.16 -4.45 48.27
N ALA A 919 -10.25 -3.80 47.83
CA ALA A 919 -10.72 -3.87 46.45
C ALA A 919 -9.71 -3.21 45.49
N ARG A 920 -9.12 -2.07 45.88
CA ARG A 920 -8.03 -1.44 45.13
C ARG A 920 -6.78 -2.32 45.08
N ASN A 921 -6.41 -2.94 46.20
CA ASN A 921 -5.30 -3.89 46.26
C ASN A 921 -5.54 -5.09 45.32
N TYR A 922 -6.77 -5.60 45.24
CA TYR A 922 -7.13 -6.67 44.31
C TYR A 922 -6.92 -6.24 42.85
N ILE A 923 -7.36 -5.05 42.47
CA ILE A 923 -7.16 -4.47 41.14
C ILE A 923 -5.67 -4.30 40.84
N GLU A 924 -4.92 -3.68 41.74
CA GLU A 924 -3.49 -3.43 41.59
C GLU A 924 -2.66 -4.73 41.55
N TYR A 925 -3.12 -5.76 42.25
CA TYR A 925 -2.52 -7.11 42.20
C TYR A 925 -2.66 -7.71 40.79
N ILE A 926 -3.85 -7.64 40.18
CA ILE A 926 -4.09 -8.07 38.80
C ILE A 926 -3.19 -7.29 37.83
N GLU A 927 -3.13 -5.96 37.95
CA GLU A 927 -2.28 -5.11 37.10
C GLU A 927 -0.81 -5.51 37.19
N LYS A 928 -0.31 -5.71 38.41
CA LYS A 928 1.09 -6.07 38.66
C LYS A 928 1.44 -7.42 38.06
N PHE A 929 0.55 -8.40 38.17
CA PHE A 929 0.79 -9.74 37.68
C PHE A 929 0.76 -9.82 36.15
N VAL A 930 -0.24 -9.19 35.52
CA VAL A 930 -0.45 -9.26 34.06
C VAL A 930 0.45 -8.27 33.31
N GLY A 931 0.82 -7.16 33.94
CA GLY A 931 1.60 -6.07 33.31
C GLY A 931 0.76 -5.06 32.53
N VAL A 932 -0.58 -5.11 32.67
CA VAL A 932 -1.53 -4.25 31.95
C VAL A 932 -2.43 -3.51 32.94
N LYS A 933 -2.67 -2.22 32.69
CA LYS A 933 -3.50 -1.38 33.57
C LYS A 933 -4.99 -1.67 33.42
N VAL A 934 -5.70 -1.68 34.54
CA VAL A 934 -7.16 -1.78 34.59
C VAL A 934 -7.74 -0.38 34.44
N LYS A 935 -8.26 -0.08 33.25
CA LYS A 935 -8.80 1.23 32.89
C LYS A 935 -10.27 1.37 33.23
N TRP A 936 -11.03 0.28 33.17
CA TRP A 936 -12.45 0.25 33.54
C TRP A 936 -12.71 -0.76 34.63
N ILE A 937 -13.59 -0.42 35.57
CA ILE A 937 -13.97 -1.29 36.69
C ILE A 937 -15.50 -1.31 36.78
N GLY A 938 -16.10 -2.46 36.47
CA GLY A 938 -17.53 -2.68 36.58
C GLY A 938 -17.90 -3.04 38.02
N VAL A 939 -18.73 -2.20 38.64
CA VAL A 939 -19.27 -2.36 40.00
C VAL A 939 -20.79 -2.53 39.96
N GLY A 940 -21.27 -3.32 39.01
CA GLY A 940 -22.69 -3.63 38.87
C GLY A 940 -23.19 -3.70 37.42
N PRO A 941 -24.45 -4.08 37.23
CA PRO A 941 -25.03 -4.33 35.91
C PRO A 941 -25.45 -3.05 35.16
N ALA A 942 -25.86 -2.01 35.88
CA ALA A 942 -26.31 -0.75 35.27
C ALA A 942 -25.19 -0.07 34.49
N ARG A 943 -25.53 0.64 33.40
CA ARG A 943 -24.55 1.21 32.47
C ARG A 943 -23.56 2.17 33.14
N ASP A 944 -24.06 2.99 34.04
CA ASP A 944 -23.35 4.00 34.84
C ASP A 944 -22.50 3.41 35.98
N HIS A 945 -22.71 2.13 36.34
CA HIS A 945 -21.88 1.43 37.33
C HIS A 945 -20.53 0.98 36.72
N MET A 946 -19.81 1.91 36.09
CA MET A 946 -18.50 1.68 35.47
C MET A 946 -17.55 2.80 35.85
N ILE A 947 -16.56 2.49 36.68
CA ILE A 947 -15.51 3.44 37.04
C ILE A 947 -14.49 3.49 35.90
N SER A 948 -14.13 4.69 35.45
CA SER A 948 -13.06 4.91 34.47
C SER A 948 -11.82 5.50 35.15
N ARG A 949 -10.64 4.93 34.88
CA ARG A 949 -9.33 5.44 35.32
C ARG A 949 -8.59 6.04 34.12
N SER A 950 -7.91 7.16 34.33
CA SER A 950 -7.11 7.85 33.29
C SER A 950 -5.71 7.29 33.18
#